data_AF-A0A4Z2GNG4-F1
#
_entry.id   AF-A0A4Z2GNG4-F1
#
_cell.length_a   1.000
_cell.length_b   1.000
_cell.length_c   1.000
_cell.angle_alpha   90.00
_cell.angle_beta   90.00
_cell.angle_gamma   90.00
#
_symmetry.space_group_name_H-M   'P 1'
#
loop_
_entity.id
_entity.type
_entity.pdbx_description
1 polymer ?
#
loop_
_entity_poly.entity_id
_entity_poly.type
_entity_poly.pdbx_seq_one_letter_code
_entity_poly.pdbx_strand_id
1 'polypeptide(L)'
;MPPRPSSGELWGMHLMPPSILVDCLLPNGMILTLECLREATLITVKHELFKEARKYPLYHLLQEESSYIFVSVTQEAEREEFYDETRRLCDLRLFQAFLKVIEPVGNREEKILNREIGFAIGMPICEFDLVKDPEVQDFRRNILNVCKEAVDLRDRQIIVVIWVIVSPSNDKQKYTLKINHDYVPEQVIAEAIRKKTRSMLLSQEQLKMCVQEYQGKYILKVCGCDEYLLEKYPLSQYKYVRSCIMLGRMPNLMLMAKDSLYSQLPIDNFTMPSYARRISTATPYMNGETATKSLWTINGTLRIRILCATYVNVNIRDIDKIYVRTGIYHGGEQLCDNVNTQRVPCSNPRWNEWLNYDMYIPDIPRAARLCLSICSVKGRKGAKEEHCPLAWGNINLFDYTHTLVAGKMALNLWPVPHGLEDLLNPIGVTGSNPNKSNRLARDNPLTDSDNEQLRQVCNRDPLSEITEQEKDFLWRHRQDCVNMPEILPKILLAVKWNSRDEIAQMYCLLKDWPAIKPEQAMELLDCNFPDPMIREFAVKCLEKYLTDDKLSQYLIQLVQVLKYEQYLDNPLARFLLKKALTNQRIGHFFFWHLKSEMHNKTVSQRFGLLLESYCRACGMYLKHLSRQVEAMEKLINLTDLLKQEKKDEAQKVQMKFLVEQMRRPDYMDALQNFTSPLNPAHQLGNLRLEECRMMSSAKRPLWLNWENPDMMSELLFQNNEIIFKNGDDLRQDMLTLQIIRIMENIWQNQGLDLRMLPYGCLSIGDCVGLIEVVRNSHTIMQIQCKGGLKGALQFNSHTLHQWLKDKNKGEMYDQAIDLFTRSCAGYCVATFILGIGDRHNSNIMVKDDGQLFHIDFGHFLDHKKKKFGYKRERVPFVLTQDFLIVISKGTQECTKTREFERFQEMCYKAYLAIRQHANLFINLFSMMLGSGMPELQSFDDIAYIRKTLALDKTEQEALDYFMKQMNDAHHGGWTTKMDWIFHTIRQHAMN
;
A
#
# COMPACT_ATOMS: atom_id res chain seq x y z
N MET A 1 19.43 -1.38 14.73
CA MET A 1 20.12 -0.09 14.46
C MET A 1 19.26 0.71 13.45
N PRO A 2 19.69 1.81 12.81
CA PRO A 2 18.97 2.27 11.61
C PRO A 2 19.04 1.19 10.51
N PRO A 3 18.03 1.10 9.61
CA PRO A 3 18.17 0.36 8.37
C PRO A 3 19.27 1.00 7.49
N ARG A 4 19.69 0.28 6.45
CA ARG A 4 20.85 0.67 5.63
C ARG A 4 20.75 2.12 5.11
N PRO A 5 21.83 2.92 5.18
CA PRO A 5 21.84 4.29 4.66
C PRO A 5 22.02 4.37 3.14
N SER A 6 22.42 3.28 2.49
CA SER A 6 22.35 3.06 1.03
C SER A 6 22.27 1.56 0.75
N SER A 7 22.07 1.16 -0.51
CA SER A 7 21.94 -0.24 -0.94
C SER A 7 23.20 -0.84 -1.59
N GLY A 8 24.35 -0.14 -1.51
CA GLY A 8 25.57 -0.45 -2.27
C GLY A 8 26.23 -1.79 -1.93
N GLU A 9 27.20 -2.21 -2.75
CA GLU A 9 27.89 -3.51 -2.59
C GLU A 9 28.83 -3.55 -1.37
N LEU A 10 29.46 -2.42 -1.02
CA LEU A 10 30.35 -2.27 0.14
C LEU A 10 30.04 -0.96 0.88
N TRP A 11 30.33 -0.86 2.18
CA TRP A 11 30.11 0.41 2.91
C TRP A 11 30.88 1.57 2.27
N GLY A 12 30.15 2.63 1.91
CA GLY A 12 30.71 3.82 1.25
C GLY A 12 31.06 3.64 -0.24
N MET A 13 30.78 2.48 -0.84
CA MET A 13 30.99 2.22 -2.27
C MET A 13 29.75 1.57 -2.89
N HIS A 14 29.06 2.28 -3.78
CA HIS A 14 27.87 1.76 -4.47
C HIS A 14 28.15 0.49 -5.27
N LEU A 15 29.33 0.38 -5.87
CA LEU A 15 29.85 -0.83 -6.53
C LEU A 15 31.26 -1.16 -6.02
N MET A 16 31.60 -2.44 -5.93
CA MET A 16 32.98 -2.89 -5.80
C MET A 16 33.75 -2.71 -7.13
N PRO A 17 35.08 -2.54 -7.12
CA PRO A 17 35.89 -2.65 -8.33
C PRO A 17 35.85 -4.09 -8.88
N PRO A 18 36.13 -4.33 -10.18
CA PRO A 18 36.03 -5.68 -10.78
C PRO A 18 36.94 -6.73 -10.13
N SER A 19 38.08 -6.30 -9.57
CA SER A 19 38.93 -7.09 -8.68
C SER A 19 39.09 -6.34 -7.36
N ILE A 20 39.01 -7.06 -6.24
CA ILE A 20 39.09 -6.51 -4.89
C ILE A 20 39.92 -7.43 -3.99
N LEU A 21 40.75 -6.83 -3.13
CA LEU A 21 41.49 -7.55 -2.10
C LEU A 21 40.56 -7.86 -0.92
N VAL A 22 40.52 -9.12 -0.50
CA VAL A 22 39.67 -9.61 0.60
C VAL A 22 40.53 -10.23 1.69
N ASP A 23 40.49 -9.66 2.90
CA ASP A 23 41.23 -10.18 4.04
C ASP A 23 40.53 -11.40 4.65
N CYS A 24 41.19 -12.56 4.55
CA CYS A 24 40.67 -13.85 4.98
C CYS A 24 41.28 -14.26 6.33
N LEU A 25 40.47 -14.21 7.39
CA LEU A 25 40.85 -14.60 8.76
C LEU A 25 40.63 -16.11 8.94
N LEU A 26 41.72 -16.87 9.06
CA LEU A 26 41.68 -18.33 9.21
C LEU A 26 41.49 -18.79 10.67
N PRO A 27 40.99 -20.02 10.92
CA PRO A 27 40.74 -20.53 12.27
C PRO A 27 42.03 -20.71 13.10
N ASN A 28 43.16 -20.95 12.43
CA ASN A 28 44.49 -21.07 13.02
C ASN A 28 45.13 -19.71 13.40
N GLY A 29 44.41 -18.60 13.27
CA GLY A 29 44.86 -17.25 13.63
C GLY A 29 45.62 -16.50 12.53
N MET A 30 45.83 -17.10 11.36
CA MET A 30 46.46 -16.44 10.21
C MET A 30 45.50 -15.47 9.50
N ILE A 31 46.07 -14.43 8.87
CA ILE A 31 45.36 -13.52 7.96
C ILE A 31 46.00 -13.63 6.57
N LEU A 32 45.18 -13.88 5.54
CA LEU A 32 45.59 -13.97 4.14
C LEU A 32 44.78 -12.97 3.32
N THR A 33 45.43 -12.01 2.66
CA THR A 33 44.76 -11.12 1.70
C THR A 33 44.68 -11.82 0.34
N LEU A 34 43.47 -12.10 -0.15
CA LEU A 34 43.22 -12.79 -1.43
C LEU A 34 42.64 -11.81 -2.45
N GLU A 35 43.24 -11.73 -3.64
CA GLU A 35 42.65 -10.98 -4.76
C GLU A 35 41.47 -11.77 -5.36
N CYS A 36 40.28 -11.19 -5.28
CA CYS A 36 39.02 -11.83 -5.67
C CYS A 36 38.32 -11.01 -6.76
N LEU A 37 37.72 -11.68 -7.76
CA LEU A 37 36.77 -11.04 -8.65
C LEU A 37 35.51 -10.65 -7.89
N ARG A 38 34.95 -9.48 -8.20
CA ARG A 38 33.67 -8.96 -7.66
C ARG A 38 32.54 -10.00 -7.74
N GLU A 39 32.48 -10.73 -8.86
CA GLU A 39 31.43 -11.69 -9.19
C GLU A 39 31.75 -13.14 -8.74
N ALA A 40 32.87 -13.38 -8.04
CA ALA A 40 33.25 -14.70 -7.56
C ALA A 40 32.27 -15.21 -6.48
N THR A 41 31.89 -16.50 -6.57
CA THR A 41 31.07 -17.15 -5.54
C THR A 41 31.90 -17.49 -4.31
N LEU A 42 31.27 -17.59 -3.14
CA LEU A 42 31.95 -17.99 -1.91
C LEU A 42 32.57 -19.41 -2.00
N ILE A 43 32.00 -20.33 -2.80
CA ILE A 43 32.64 -21.61 -3.14
C ILE A 43 34.01 -21.37 -3.79
N THR A 44 34.07 -20.53 -4.83
CA THR A 44 35.32 -20.21 -5.54
C THR A 44 36.33 -19.51 -4.62
N VAL A 45 35.88 -18.53 -3.83
CA VAL A 45 36.72 -17.81 -2.86
C VAL A 45 37.26 -18.74 -1.78
N LYS A 46 36.45 -19.67 -1.26
CA LYS A 46 36.90 -20.66 -0.26
C LYS A 46 37.94 -21.62 -0.84
N HIS A 47 37.71 -22.13 -2.05
CA HIS A 47 38.63 -23.10 -2.66
C HIS A 47 40.01 -22.47 -2.95
N GLU A 48 40.05 -21.27 -3.53
CA GLU A 48 41.32 -20.56 -3.75
C GLU A 48 41.98 -20.14 -2.42
N LEU A 49 41.21 -19.76 -1.39
CA LEU A 49 41.74 -19.50 -0.06
C LEU A 49 42.40 -20.74 0.58
N PHE A 50 41.76 -21.91 0.55
CA PHE A 50 42.30 -23.14 1.15
C PHE A 50 43.48 -23.72 0.37
N LYS A 51 43.53 -23.44 -0.93
CA LYS A 51 44.67 -23.71 -1.83
C LYS A 51 45.85 -22.77 -1.56
N GLU A 52 45.59 -21.48 -1.32
CA GLU A 52 46.62 -20.49 -1.00
C GLU A 52 47.18 -20.67 0.43
N ALA A 53 46.31 -21.02 1.39
CA ALA A 53 46.67 -21.32 2.78
C ALA A 53 47.73 -22.41 2.94
N ARG A 54 47.89 -23.31 1.95
CA ARG A 54 48.97 -24.33 1.91
C ARG A 54 50.38 -23.73 1.92
N LYS A 55 50.54 -22.48 1.50
CA LYS A 55 51.82 -21.75 1.50
C LYS A 55 52.15 -21.09 2.85
N TYR A 56 51.19 -21.03 3.77
CA TYR A 56 51.29 -20.27 5.01
C TYR A 56 51.58 -21.16 6.23
N PRO A 57 52.19 -20.61 7.30
CA PRO A 57 52.37 -21.33 8.57
C PRO A 57 51.06 -21.89 9.13
N LEU A 58 51.18 -22.94 9.96
CA LEU A 58 50.07 -23.56 10.68
C LEU A 58 48.94 -24.15 9.82
N TYR A 59 49.17 -24.40 8.51
CA TYR A 59 48.17 -25.05 7.63
C TYR A 59 47.67 -26.40 8.17
N HIS A 60 48.53 -27.17 8.85
CA HIS A 60 48.18 -28.46 9.45
C HIS A 60 47.18 -28.38 10.63
N LEU A 61 46.82 -27.18 11.08
CA LEU A 61 45.74 -26.95 12.06
C LEU A 61 44.37 -26.71 11.41
N LEU A 62 44.31 -26.70 10.07
CA LEU A 62 43.05 -26.57 9.32
C LEU A 62 42.48 -27.96 9.03
N GLN A 63 41.17 -28.10 9.23
CA GLN A 63 40.39 -29.22 8.70
C GLN A 63 40.18 -29.04 7.16
N GLU A 64 39.40 -29.93 6.54
CA GLU A 64 38.98 -29.79 5.15
C GLU A 64 38.14 -28.52 4.92
N GLU A 65 38.15 -27.98 3.69
CA GLU A 65 37.33 -26.82 3.31
C GLU A 65 35.81 -27.06 3.43
N SER A 66 35.41 -28.33 3.47
CA SER A 66 34.05 -28.84 3.72
C SER A 66 33.58 -28.63 5.17
N SER A 67 34.49 -28.62 6.16
CA SER A 67 34.16 -28.41 7.58
C SER A 67 33.81 -26.96 7.95
N TYR A 68 34.09 -26.02 7.05
CA TYR A 68 34.04 -24.58 7.35
C TYR A 68 33.05 -23.82 6.48
N ILE A 69 32.53 -22.73 7.05
CA ILE A 69 31.78 -21.68 6.35
C ILE A 69 32.45 -20.32 6.57
N PHE A 70 32.09 -19.33 5.76
CA PHE A 70 32.47 -17.94 6.00
C PHE A 70 31.51 -17.21 6.95
N VAL A 71 32.03 -16.21 7.65
CA VAL A 71 31.28 -15.22 8.43
C VAL A 71 31.93 -13.85 8.26
N SER A 72 31.14 -12.78 8.16
CA SER A 72 31.65 -11.40 8.11
C SER A 72 30.67 -10.42 8.77
N VAL A 73 30.94 -9.12 8.70
CA VAL A 73 30.04 -8.05 9.15
C VAL A 73 29.39 -7.38 7.94
N THR A 74 28.06 -7.30 7.93
CA THR A 74 27.27 -6.68 6.87
C THR A 74 27.06 -5.18 7.12
N GLN A 75 26.58 -4.46 6.11
CA GLN A 75 26.17 -3.05 6.24
C GLN A 75 24.98 -2.84 7.20
N GLU A 76 24.28 -3.89 7.61
CA GLU A 76 23.27 -3.87 8.68
C GLU A 76 23.90 -3.99 10.08
N ALA A 77 25.24 -4.01 10.17
CA ALA A 77 26.06 -4.25 11.35
C ALA A 77 25.86 -5.64 12.02
N GLU A 78 25.25 -6.58 11.31
CA GLU A 78 25.12 -7.98 11.74
C GLU A 78 26.36 -8.80 11.37
N ARG A 79 26.71 -9.77 12.21
CA ARG A 79 27.67 -10.83 11.92
C ARG A 79 26.99 -11.97 11.13
N GLU A 80 26.78 -11.81 9.83
CA GLU A 80 26.13 -12.81 8.95
C GLU A 80 27.05 -14.02 8.72
N GLU A 81 26.53 -15.24 8.95
CA GLU A 81 27.17 -16.51 8.66
C GLU A 81 26.66 -17.05 7.32
N PHE A 82 27.56 -17.23 6.35
CA PHE A 82 27.22 -17.49 4.95
C PHE A 82 27.09 -18.99 4.67
N TYR A 83 25.95 -19.56 5.02
CA TYR A 83 25.62 -20.98 4.76
C TYR A 83 25.27 -21.32 3.30
N ASP A 84 24.93 -20.31 2.50
CA ASP A 84 24.76 -20.40 1.06
C ASP A 84 26.01 -19.82 0.38
N GLU A 85 26.91 -20.73 0.00
CA GLU A 85 28.18 -20.37 -0.62
C GLU A 85 28.08 -20.18 -2.15
N THR A 86 26.87 -20.31 -2.73
CA THR A 86 26.64 -20.01 -4.16
C THR A 86 26.56 -18.50 -4.43
N ARG A 87 26.28 -17.70 -3.39
CA ARG A 87 26.27 -16.22 -3.45
C ARG A 87 27.62 -15.65 -3.89
N ARG A 88 27.56 -14.55 -4.66
CA ARG A 88 28.74 -13.78 -5.08
C ARG A 88 29.17 -12.77 -4.02
N LEU A 89 30.46 -12.42 -4.03
CA LEU A 89 31.05 -11.43 -3.12
C LEU A 89 30.33 -10.07 -3.10
N CYS A 90 29.94 -9.54 -4.27
CA CYS A 90 29.15 -8.31 -4.38
C CYS A 90 27.75 -8.40 -3.75
N ASP A 91 27.14 -9.59 -3.72
CA ASP A 91 25.79 -9.84 -3.21
C ASP A 91 25.78 -10.18 -1.69
N LEU A 92 26.92 -9.98 -1.01
CA LEU A 92 27.07 -10.17 0.44
C LEU A 92 26.78 -8.90 1.27
N ARG A 93 26.68 -7.71 0.64
CA ARG A 93 26.50 -6.41 1.32
C ARG A 93 27.47 -6.19 2.49
N LEU A 94 28.76 -6.46 2.26
CA LEU A 94 29.77 -6.39 3.32
C LEU A 94 29.96 -4.95 3.84
N PHE A 95 30.31 -4.82 5.12
CA PHE A 95 30.74 -3.55 5.71
C PHE A 95 32.21 -3.23 5.38
N GLN A 96 33.06 -4.26 5.32
CA GLN A 96 34.47 -4.18 4.92
C GLN A 96 34.83 -5.45 4.14
N ALA A 97 35.83 -5.36 3.26
CA ALA A 97 36.24 -6.46 2.38
C ALA A 97 37.07 -7.51 3.16
N PHE A 98 36.43 -8.21 4.09
CA PHE A 98 37.02 -9.32 4.83
C PHE A 98 36.04 -10.48 4.98
N LEU A 99 36.57 -11.68 5.13
CA LEU A 99 35.83 -12.89 5.45
C LEU A 99 36.57 -13.63 6.57
N LYS A 100 35.84 -14.16 7.56
CA LYS A 100 36.41 -15.05 8.57
C LYS A 100 35.91 -16.47 8.35
N VAL A 101 36.81 -17.43 8.43
CA VAL A 101 36.51 -18.87 8.35
C VAL A 101 36.14 -19.37 9.75
N ILE A 102 35.01 -20.08 9.87
CA ILE A 102 34.54 -20.69 11.12
C ILE A 102 33.93 -22.07 10.88
N GLU A 103 33.91 -22.90 11.91
CA GLU A 103 33.07 -24.10 11.96
C GLU A 103 31.60 -23.67 12.22
N PRO A 104 30.60 -24.30 11.57
CA PRO A 104 29.20 -23.92 11.72
C PRO A 104 28.61 -24.30 13.08
N VAL A 105 27.93 -23.37 13.76
CA VAL A 105 27.40 -23.57 15.12
C VAL A 105 25.89 -23.34 15.19
N GLY A 106 25.15 -24.23 15.87
CA GLY A 106 23.70 -24.10 16.10
C GLY A 106 22.83 -24.65 14.96
N ASN A 107 21.52 -24.37 15.00
CA ASN A 107 20.58 -24.88 13.99
C ASN A 107 20.77 -24.19 12.62
N ARG A 108 21.33 -24.94 11.66
CA ARG A 108 21.57 -24.49 10.28
C ARG A 108 20.29 -24.06 9.56
N GLU A 109 19.21 -24.83 9.68
CA GLU A 109 17.95 -24.57 8.96
C GLU A 109 17.28 -23.28 9.47
N GLU A 110 17.21 -23.12 10.79
CA GLU A 110 16.66 -21.91 11.41
C GLU A 110 17.52 -20.67 11.09
N LYS A 111 18.85 -20.81 11.03
CA LYS A 111 19.75 -19.70 10.62
C LYS A 111 19.55 -19.30 9.16
N ILE A 112 19.47 -20.27 8.23
CA ILE A 112 19.19 -20.00 6.81
C ILE A 112 17.83 -19.31 6.65
N LEU A 113 16.78 -19.85 7.27
CA LEU A 113 15.43 -19.27 7.19
C LEU A 113 15.37 -17.87 7.82
N ASN A 114 15.99 -17.64 8.98
CA ASN A 114 16.07 -16.31 9.60
C ASN A 114 16.79 -15.29 8.70
N ARG A 115 17.80 -15.73 7.93
CA ARG A 115 18.50 -14.90 6.94
C ARG A 115 17.66 -14.62 5.69
N GLU A 116 16.92 -15.61 5.16
CA GLU A 116 15.96 -15.39 4.06
C GLU A 116 14.85 -14.39 4.48
N ILE A 117 14.29 -14.55 5.69
CA ILE A 117 13.30 -13.62 6.24
C ILE A 117 13.91 -12.23 6.43
N GLY A 118 15.07 -12.12 7.08
CA GLY A 118 15.73 -10.85 7.34
C GLY A 118 16.08 -10.08 6.06
N PHE A 119 16.50 -10.80 5.01
CA PHE A 119 16.72 -10.26 3.67
C PHE A 119 15.44 -9.67 3.07
N ALA A 120 14.33 -10.42 3.11
CA ALA A 120 13.04 -9.97 2.57
C ALA A 120 12.48 -8.76 3.34
N ILE A 121 12.62 -8.73 4.67
CA ILE A 121 12.24 -7.60 5.53
C ILE A 121 13.18 -6.40 5.28
N GLY A 122 14.46 -6.63 5.02
CA GLY A 122 15.52 -5.62 5.03
C GLY A 122 15.92 -5.18 6.44
N MET A 123 15.86 -6.10 7.40
CA MET A 123 16.28 -5.90 8.80
C MET A 123 16.55 -7.27 9.45
N PRO A 124 17.63 -7.45 10.24
CA PRO A 124 17.95 -8.73 10.86
C PRO A 124 16.90 -9.19 11.88
N ILE A 125 16.57 -10.49 11.85
CA ILE A 125 15.71 -11.13 12.86
C ILE A 125 16.33 -11.07 14.27
N CYS A 126 17.66 -11.03 14.38
CA CYS A 126 18.34 -10.91 15.67
C CYS A 126 18.05 -9.58 16.39
N GLU A 127 17.64 -8.51 15.69
CA GLU A 127 17.21 -7.27 16.34
C GLU A 127 15.97 -7.50 17.21
N PHE A 128 15.01 -8.31 16.77
CA PHE A 128 13.83 -8.64 17.56
C PHE A 128 14.15 -9.50 18.79
N ASP A 129 15.15 -10.39 18.70
CA ASP A 129 15.61 -11.20 19.84
C ASP A 129 16.27 -10.35 20.95
N LEU A 130 16.74 -9.13 20.63
CA LEU A 130 17.34 -8.19 21.57
C LEU A 130 16.33 -7.21 22.21
N VAL A 131 15.09 -7.14 21.72
CA VAL A 131 14.06 -6.25 22.26
C VAL A 131 13.60 -6.73 23.63
N LYS A 132 13.81 -5.90 24.66
CA LYS A 132 13.42 -6.19 26.05
C LYS A 132 11.94 -5.95 26.36
N ASP A 133 11.18 -5.43 25.41
CA ASP A 133 9.76 -5.16 25.56
C ASP A 133 8.96 -6.48 25.60
N PRO A 134 8.17 -6.75 26.66
CA PRO A 134 7.43 -7.99 26.76
C PRO A 134 6.28 -8.08 25.75
N GLU A 135 5.65 -6.96 25.33
CA GLU A 135 4.59 -6.97 24.33
C GLU A 135 5.11 -7.48 22.97
N VAL A 136 6.34 -7.09 22.61
CA VAL A 136 7.02 -7.56 21.39
C VAL A 136 7.29 -9.06 21.45
N GLN A 137 7.77 -9.59 22.58
CA GLN A 137 8.07 -11.01 22.70
C GLN A 137 6.81 -11.88 22.85
N ASP A 138 5.75 -11.36 23.49
CA ASP A 138 4.44 -12.01 23.54
C ASP A 138 3.78 -12.02 22.16
N PHE A 139 3.79 -10.91 21.42
CA PHE A 139 3.30 -10.88 20.02
C PHE A 139 3.98 -11.95 19.17
N ARG A 140 5.32 -12.01 19.18
CA ARG A 140 6.09 -12.98 18.38
C ARG A 140 5.70 -14.43 18.69
N ARG A 141 5.38 -14.77 19.94
CA ARG A 141 4.86 -16.09 20.34
C ARG A 141 3.40 -16.28 19.93
N ASN A 142 2.53 -15.35 20.31
CA ASN A 142 1.08 -15.48 20.22
C ASN A 142 0.54 -15.42 18.79
N ILE A 143 1.27 -14.77 17.87
CA ILE A 143 0.92 -14.69 16.45
C ILE A 143 1.17 -16.02 15.71
N LEU A 144 2.08 -16.87 16.19
CA LEU A 144 2.36 -18.19 15.59
C LEU A 144 1.14 -19.12 15.61
N ASN A 145 0.16 -18.88 16.48
CA ASN A 145 -1.12 -19.58 16.45
C ASN A 145 -1.89 -19.31 15.15
N VAL A 146 -1.83 -18.08 14.61
CA VAL A 146 -2.42 -17.72 13.31
C VAL A 146 -1.60 -18.31 12.16
N CYS A 147 -0.26 -18.25 12.26
CA CYS A 147 0.63 -18.91 11.31
C CYS A 147 0.30 -20.40 11.19
N LYS A 148 0.17 -21.09 12.33
CA LYS A 148 -0.17 -22.51 12.37
C LYS A 148 -1.58 -22.77 11.85
N GLU A 149 -2.61 -22.04 12.30
CA GLU A 149 -3.97 -22.23 11.79
C GLU A 149 -4.04 -22.06 10.26
N ALA A 150 -3.33 -21.07 9.70
CA ALA A 150 -3.27 -20.85 8.26
C ALA A 150 -2.38 -21.85 7.49
N VAL A 151 -1.58 -22.68 8.17
CA VAL A 151 -0.90 -23.86 7.60
C VAL A 151 -1.81 -25.08 7.71
N ASP A 152 -2.36 -25.36 8.90
CA ASP A 152 -3.32 -26.46 9.17
C ASP A 152 -4.57 -26.35 8.24
N LEU A 153 -4.94 -25.14 7.80
CA LEU A 153 -6.00 -24.88 6.81
C LEU A 153 -5.55 -25.04 5.34
N ARG A 154 -4.25 -24.95 5.02
CA ARG A 154 -3.72 -25.32 3.70
C ARG A 154 -3.56 -26.84 3.57
N ASP A 155 -3.15 -27.50 4.65
CA ASP A 155 -2.99 -28.95 4.74
C ASP A 155 -4.32 -29.73 4.74
N ARG A 156 -5.46 -29.04 4.83
CA ARG A 156 -6.81 -29.64 4.85
C ARG A 156 -7.69 -29.14 3.71
N GLN A 157 -7.69 -29.91 2.63
CA GLN A 157 -8.49 -29.74 1.39
C GLN A 157 -8.15 -28.48 0.56
N ILE A 158 -7.24 -28.65 -0.41
CA ILE A 158 -7.12 -27.79 -1.58
C ILE A 158 -7.09 -28.66 -2.85
N ILE A 159 -7.85 -28.27 -3.90
CA ILE A 159 -7.85 -28.88 -5.24
C ILE A 159 -7.46 -27.79 -6.26
N VAL A 160 -6.39 -27.98 -7.08
CA VAL A 160 -5.93 -27.02 -8.15
C VAL A 160 -5.49 -27.68 -9.49
N VAL A 161 -4.88 -26.93 -10.44
CA VAL A 161 -5.29 -26.79 -11.88
C VAL A 161 -4.15 -26.25 -12.80
N ILE A 162 -3.92 -26.68 -14.08
CA ILE A 162 -3.61 -25.88 -15.33
C ILE A 162 -3.59 -26.63 -16.72
N TRP A 163 -2.50 -26.96 -17.48
CA TRP A 163 -2.59 -27.40 -18.95
C TRP A 163 -1.92 -28.65 -19.59
N VAL A 164 -2.66 -29.38 -20.47
CA VAL A 164 -2.18 -30.53 -21.27
C VAL A 164 -1.39 -30.10 -22.49
N ILE A 165 -0.22 -30.72 -22.61
CA ILE A 165 0.59 -30.80 -23.82
C ILE A 165 0.38 -32.22 -24.38
N VAL A 166 0.14 -32.36 -25.69
CA VAL A 166 -0.25 -33.65 -26.30
C VAL A 166 0.96 -34.44 -26.84
N SER A 167 2.13 -33.80 -26.97
CA SER A 167 3.35 -34.37 -27.53
C SER A 167 4.62 -33.70 -27.00
N PRO A 168 5.80 -34.37 -27.03
CA PRO A 168 7.09 -33.74 -26.71
C PRO A 168 7.52 -32.60 -27.64
N SER A 169 6.77 -32.32 -28.71
CA SER A 169 7.05 -31.30 -29.73
C SER A 169 6.41 -29.93 -29.47
N ASN A 170 5.68 -29.75 -28.36
CA ASN A 170 4.93 -28.52 -28.03
C ASN A 170 3.85 -28.11 -29.06
N ASP A 171 3.33 -29.05 -29.85
CA ASP A 171 2.30 -28.77 -30.86
C ASP A 171 0.97 -28.30 -30.22
N LYS A 172 0.48 -27.14 -30.68
CA LYS A 172 -0.67 -26.43 -30.10
C LYS A 172 -1.98 -26.76 -30.84
N GLN A 173 -2.94 -27.42 -30.17
CA GLN A 173 -4.27 -27.72 -30.73
C GLN A 173 -5.36 -26.80 -30.16
N LYS A 174 -6.14 -26.15 -31.02
CA LYS A 174 -7.16 -25.15 -30.65
C LYS A 174 -8.59 -25.70 -30.79
N TYR A 175 -9.38 -25.61 -29.70
CA TYR A 175 -10.81 -25.98 -29.70
C TYR A 175 -11.70 -24.78 -29.32
N THR A 176 -12.24 -24.06 -30.30
CA THR A 176 -13.24 -23.00 -30.04
C THR A 176 -14.55 -23.62 -29.56
N LEU A 177 -15.07 -23.18 -28.40
CA LEU A 177 -16.35 -23.63 -27.83
C LEU A 177 -17.38 -22.49 -27.84
N LYS A 178 -18.66 -22.84 -27.96
CA LYS A 178 -19.80 -21.95 -27.67
C LYS A 178 -20.58 -22.58 -26.52
N ILE A 179 -20.60 -21.87 -25.40
CA ILE A 179 -21.15 -22.27 -24.11
C ILE A 179 -21.90 -21.08 -23.52
N ASN A 180 -22.74 -21.31 -22.52
CA ASN A 180 -23.33 -20.21 -21.77
C ASN A 180 -22.26 -19.59 -20.83
N HIS A 181 -22.41 -18.31 -20.50
CA HIS A 181 -21.44 -17.59 -19.67
C HIS A 181 -21.47 -18.00 -18.19
N ASP A 182 -22.52 -18.71 -17.77
CA ASP A 182 -22.77 -19.17 -16.41
C ASP A 182 -22.17 -20.56 -16.10
N TYR A 183 -21.65 -21.27 -17.12
CA TYR A 183 -21.01 -22.58 -16.96
C TYR A 183 -19.84 -22.53 -15.97
N VAL A 184 -19.68 -23.57 -15.16
CA VAL A 184 -18.49 -23.75 -14.29
C VAL A 184 -17.34 -24.42 -15.06
N PRO A 185 -16.06 -24.27 -14.63
CA PRO A 185 -14.90 -24.84 -15.33
C PRO A 185 -15.06 -26.30 -15.76
N GLU A 186 -15.56 -27.17 -14.87
CA GLU A 186 -15.80 -28.60 -15.16
C GLU A 186 -16.73 -28.85 -16.36
N GLN A 187 -17.73 -27.99 -16.58
CA GLN A 187 -18.64 -28.13 -17.73
C GLN A 187 -17.98 -27.69 -19.05
N VAL A 188 -17.08 -26.70 -18.99
CA VAL A 188 -16.28 -26.27 -20.14
C VAL A 188 -15.26 -27.33 -20.54
N ILE A 189 -14.62 -27.95 -19.55
CA ILE A 189 -13.75 -29.13 -19.71
C ILE A 189 -14.54 -30.28 -20.36
N ALA A 190 -15.77 -30.55 -19.91
CA ALA A 190 -16.62 -31.57 -20.49
C ALA A 190 -16.94 -31.30 -21.98
N GLU A 191 -17.24 -30.05 -22.36
CA GLU A 191 -17.44 -29.67 -23.77
C GLU A 191 -16.14 -29.72 -24.60
N ALA A 192 -14.98 -29.38 -24.01
CA ALA A 192 -13.68 -29.55 -24.67
C ALA A 192 -13.40 -31.03 -24.99
N ILE A 193 -13.64 -31.94 -24.02
CA ILE A 193 -13.53 -33.39 -24.22
C ILE A 193 -14.52 -33.86 -25.29
N ARG A 194 -15.81 -33.50 -25.18
CA ARG A 194 -16.85 -33.84 -26.16
C ARG A 194 -16.54 -33.32 -27.57
N LYS A 195 -15.83 -32.20 -27.71
CA LYS A 195 -15.42 -31.69 -29.03
C LYS A 195 -14.18 -32.43 -29.56
N LYS A 196 -13.23 -32.80 -28.71
CA LYS A 196 -12.03 -33.58 -29.06
C LYS A 196 -12.35 -35.01 -29.49
N THR A 197 -13.33 -35.67 -28.85
CA THR A 197 -13.67 -37.08 -29.12
C THR A 197 -14.64 -37.31 -30.28
N ARG A 198 -15.19 -36.26 -30.91
CA ARG A 198 -16.12 -36.39 -32.06
C ARG A 198 -15.53 -37.14 -33.26
N SER A 199 -14.21 -37.12 -33.44
CA SER A 199 -13.51 -37.88 -34.50
C SER A 199 -13.23 -39.34 -34.14
N MET A 200 -13.50 -39.77 -32.90
CA MET A 200 -13.11 -41.08 -32.38
C MET A 200 -14.21 -42.15 -32.49
N LEU A 201 -15.33 -41.85 -33.17
CA LEU A 201 -16.44 -42.79 -33.45
C LEU A 201 -17.04 -43.50 -32.21
N LEU A 202 -16.93 -42.88 -31.02
CA LEU A 202 -17.45 -43.42 -29.77
C LEU A 202 -18.99 -43.50 -29.75
N SER A 203 -19.54 -44.54 -29.13
CA SER A 203 -20.97 -44.59 -28.79
C SER A 203 -21.34 -43.50 -27.77
N GLN A 204 -22.63 -43.16 -27.64
CA GLN A 204 -23.08 -42.18 -26.65
C GLN A 204 -22.71 -42.58 -25.20
N GLU A 205 -22.65 -43.89 -24.92
CA GLU A 205 -22.34 -44.43 -23.60
C GLU A 205 -20.83 -44.41 -23.32
N GLN A 206 -20.02 -44.82 -24.30
CA GLN A 206 -18.55 -44.66 -24.25
C GLN A 206 -18.16 -43.17 -24.13
N LEU A 207 -18.86 -42.28 -24.82
CA LEU A 207 -18.64 -40.83 -24.72
C LEU A 207 -19.00 -40.29 -23.33
N LYS A 208 -20.10 -40.77 -22.70
CA LYS A 208 -20.44 -40.42 -21.32
C LYS A 208 -19.37 -40.88 -20.34
N MET A 209 -18.93 -42.14 -20.42
CA MET A 209 -17.86 -42.67 -19.56
C MET A 209 -16.55 -41.90 -19.74
N CYS A 210 -16.13 -41.66 -20.99
CA CYS A 210 -14.93 -40.88 -21.30
C CYS A 210 -15.01 -39.46 -20.72
N VAL A 211 -16.15 -38.78 -20.84
CA VAL A 211 -16.31 -37.46 -20.21
C VAL A 211 -16.24 -37.56 -18.68
N GLN A 212 -16.92 -38.53 -18.04
CA GLN A 212 -16.87 -38.71 -16.59
C GLN A 212 -15.45 -39.01 -16.07
N GLU A 213 -14.70 -39.87 -16.77
CA GLU A 213 -13.35 -40.27 -16.39
C GLU A 213 -12.32 -39.15 -16.54
N TYR A 214 -12.40 -38.35 -17.61
CA TYR A 214 -11.41 -37.31 -17.92
C TYR A 214 -11.79 -35.91 -17.43
N GLN A 215 -13.08 -35.59 -17.23
CA GLN A 215 -13.52 -34.29 -16.69
C GLN A 215 -12.93 -34.03 -15.29
N GLY A 216 -12.81 -35.06 -14.45
CA GLY A 216 -12.19 -34.96 -13.13
C GLY A 216 -10.66 -34.85 -13.14
N LYS A 217 -10.01 -35.21 -14.27
CA LYS A 217 -8.55 -35.18 -14.45
C LYS A 217 -8.04 -33.83 -14.98
N TYR A 218 -8.93 -33.05 -15.61
CA TYR A 218 -8.64 -31.85 -16.41
C TYR A 218 -9.22 -30.55 -15.81
N ILE A 219 -8.69 -29.39 -16.24
CA ILE A 219 -8.52 -28.15 -15.43
C ILE A 219 -8.11 -26.94 -16.35
N LEU A 220 -8.33 -25.66 -15.97
CA LEU A 220 -8.25 -24.48 -16.88
C LEU A 220 -7.33 -23.30 -16.41
N LYS A 221 -6.73 -22.53 -17.34
CA LYS A 221 -5.79 -21.37 -17.16
C LYS A 221 -6.12 -20.33 -18.22
N VAL A 222 -5.79 -19.08 -17.92
CA VAL A 222 -5.59 -18.03 -18.92
C VAL A 222 -4.32 -18.31 -19.74
N CYS A 223 -4.37 -18.19 -21.06
CA CYS A 223 -3.16 -18.25 -21.88
C CYS A 223 -2.25 -17.03 -21.59
N GLY A 224 -0.93 -17.23 -21.45
CA GLY A 224 0.03 -16.13 -21.36
C GLY A 224 0.28 -15.55 -19.95
N CYS A 225 -0.41 -16.03 -18.90
CA CYS A 225 -0.14 -15.64 -17.51
C CYS A 225 -0.57 -16.73 -16.52
N ASP A 226 -0.11 -16.65 -15.28
CA ASP A 226 -0.43 -17.60 -14.20
C ASP A 226 -1.77 -17.26 -13.49
N GLU A 227 -2.84 -17.01 -14.25
CA GLU A 227 -4.23 -16.93 -13.73
C GLU A 227 -5.00 -18.23 -14.05
N TYR A 228 -5.54 -18.85 -13.01
CA TYR A 228 -6.05 -20.23 -13.02
C TYR A 228 -7.57 -20.23 -12.74
N LEU A 229 -8.35 -21.08 -13.42
CA LEU A 229 -9.81 -21.21 -13.23
C LEU A 229 -10.09 -22.43 -12.34
N LEU A 230 -10.25 -22.16 -11.04
CA LEU A 230 -10.13 -23.13 -9.95
C LEU A 230 -11.47 -23.68 -9.45
N GLU A 231 -12.27 -22.77 -8.92
CA GLU A 231 -13.47 -23.03 -8.15
C GLU A 231 -14.71 -23.21 -9.03
N LYS A 232 -15.79 -23.72 -8.44
CA LYS A 232 -17.09 -23.90 -9.12
C LYS A 232 -17.87 -22.59 -9.29
N TYR A 233 -17.16 -21.49 -9.57
CA TYR A 233 -17.76 -20.22 -9.98
C TYR A 233 -18.19 -20.27 -11.46
N PRO A 234 -19.32 -19.65 -11.82
CA PRO A 234 -19.70 -19.34 -13.19
C PRO A 234 -18.59 -18.61 -13.96
N LEU A 235 -18.37 -18.95 -15.23
CA LEU A 235 -17.24 -18.41 -16.01
C LEU A 235 -17.19 -16.88 -16.05
N SER A 236 -18.34 -16.20 -16.16
CA SER A 236 -18.45 -14.73 -16.13
C SER A 236 -18.12 -14.06 -14.77
N GLN A 237 -17.84 -14.85 -13.72
CA GLN A 237 -17.32 -14.33 -12.45
C GLN A 237 -15.80 -14.21 -12.42
N TYR A 238 -15.06 -14.96 -13.25
CA TYR A 238 -13.61 -14.83 -13.37
C TYR A 238 -13.23 -13.50 -14.03
N LYS A 239 -12.24 -12.79 -13.46
CA LYS A 239 -11.84 -11.44 -13.90
C LYS A 239 -11.34 -11.42 -15.33
N TYR A 240 -10.51 -12.39 -15.72
CA TYR A 240 -10.09 -12.54 -17.12
C TYR A 240 -11.28 -12.67 -18.08
N VAL A 241 -12.21 -13.60 -17.81
CA VAL A 241 -13.36 -13.87 -18.69
C VAL A 241 -14.29 -12.66 -18.80
N ARG A 242 -14.57 -11.98 -17.67
CA ARG A 242 -15.37 -10.75 -17.65
C ARG A 242 -14.70 -9.61 -18.44
N SER A 243 -13.39 -9.42 -18.25
CA SER A 243 -12.59 -8.45 -19.00
C SER A 243 -12.62 -8.74 -20.51
N CYS A 244 -12.46 -10.00 -20.90
CA CYS A 244 -12.61 -10.43 -22.29
C CYS A 244 -13.99 -10.08 -22.87
N ILE A 245 -15.08 -10.39 -22.17
CA ILE A 245 -16.45 -10.04 -22.60
C ILE A 245 -16.60 -8.53 -22.80
N MET A 246 -16.16 -7.71 -21.83
CA MET A 246 -16.27 -6.24 -21.90
C MET A 246 -15.42 -5.63 -23.02
N LEU A 247 -14.23 -6.18 -23.26
CA LEU A 247 -13.30 -5.74 -24.32
C LEU A 247 -13.62 -6.33 -25.70
N GLY A 248 -14.70 -7.12 -25.85
CA GLY A 248 -15.03 -7.81 -27.10
C GLY A 248 -14.01 -8.87 -27.53
N ARG A 249 -13.14 -9.32 -26.61
CA ARG A 249 -12.07 -10.29 -26.86
C ARG A 249 -12.57 -11.70 -26.59
N MET A 250 -12.14 -12.66 -27.41
CA MET A 250 -12.37 -14.08 -27.12
C MET A 250 -11.49 -14.52 -25.93
N PRO A 251 -12.04 -15.15 -24.87
CA PRO A 251 -11.24 -15.74 -23.80
C PRO A 251 -10.37 -16.87 -24.36
N ASN A 252 -9.05 -16.75 -24.21
CA ASN A 252 -8.07 -17.76 -24.58
C ASN A 252 -7.71 -18.58 -23.35
N LEU A 253 -8.09 -19.86 -23.36
CA LEU A 253 -7.78 -20.83 -22.31
C LEU A 253 -7.13 -22.09 -22.95
N MET A 254 -6.20 -22.71 -22.21
CA MET A 254 -5.63 -24.12 -22.37
C MET A 254 -6.65 -26.59 -20.92
N LEU A 255 -5.95 -27.72 -20.45
CA LEU A 255 -6.54 -29.03 -20.05
C LEU A 255 -5.65 -30.02 -19.23
N MET A 256 -4.85 -29.63 -18.22
CA MET A 256 -3.79 -30.52 -17.61
C MET A 256 -4.28 -31.85 -17.09
N ALA A 257 -3.44 -32.88 -17.12
CA ALA A 257 -3.42 -33.82 -16.00
C ALA A 257 -3.04 -33.07 -14.71
N LYS A 258 -3.93 -33.08 -13.70
CA LYS A 258 -3.71 -32.47 -12.36
C LYS A 258 -2.32 -32.73 -11.80
N ASP A 259 -1.85 -33.96 -11.97
CA ASP A 259 -0.55 -34.47 -11.55
C ASP A 259 0.63 -33.62 -12.04
N SER A 260 0.56 -33.04 -13.24
CA SER A 260 1.65 -32.25 -13.82
C SER A 260 1.80 -30.85 -13.20
N LEU A 261 0.80 -30.34 -12.47
CA LEU A 261 0.97 -29.18 -11.58
C LEU A 261 1.35 -29.67 -10.19
N TYR A 262 0.70 -30.71 -9.67
CA TYR A 262 0.97 -31.18 -8.31
C TYR A 262 2.44 -31.59 -8.12
N SER A 263 3.13 -32.07 -9.16
CA SER A 263 4.58 -32.30 -9.15
C SER A 263 5.46 -31.04 -9.13
N GLN A 264 4.90 -29.86 -9.44
CA GLN A 264 5.56 -28.55 -9.40
C GLN A 264 5.31 -27.80 -8.09
N LEU A 265 4.33 -28.23 -7.28
CA LEU A 265 4.03 -27.64 -5.98
C LEU A 265 4.93 -28.26 -4.90
N PRO A 266 5.88 -27.51 -4.31
CA PRO A 266 6.69 -28.00 -3.19
C PRO A 266 5.83 -28.12 -1.92
N ILE A 267 6.25 -29.01 -1.02
CA ILE A 267 5.60 -29.18 0.30
C ILE A 267 6.06 -28.04 1.23
N ASP A 268 5.11 -27.24 1.73
CA ASP A 268 5.35 -26.13 2.65
C ASP A 268 5.56 -26.62 4.10
N ASN A 269 6.80 -27.00 4.43
CA ASN A 269 7.16 -27.41 5.80
C ASN A 269 7.26 -26.20 6.76
N PHE A 270 6.22 -25.95 7.56
CA PHE A 270 6.25 -24.94 8.62
C PHE A 270 6.92 -25.47 9.91
N THR A 271 8.05 -24.85 10.29
CA THR A 271 8.80 -25.20 11.50
C THR A 271 8.65 -24.12 12.58
N MET A 272 8.20 -24.51 13.77
CA MET A 272 8.11 -23.61 14.93
C MET A 272 9.50 -23.10 15.37
N PRO A 273 9.74 -21.77 15.41
CA PRO A 273 11.06 -21.19 15.70
C PRO A 273 11.48 -21.33 17.17
N SER A 274 12.78 -21.22 17.46
CA SER A 274 13.35 -21.44 18.79
C SER A 274 12.75 -20.56 19.88
N TYR A 275 12.39 -19.31 19.57
CA TYR A 275 11.79 -18.39 20.55
C TYR A 275 10.40 -18.84 21.04
N ALA A 276 9.69 -19.70 20.30
CA ALA A 276 8.43 -20.30 20.75
C ALA A 276 8.61 -21.30 21.91
N ARG A 277 9.85 -21.76 22.15
CA ARG A 277 10.19 -22.71 23.23
C ARG A 277 10.97 -22.05 24.38
N ARG A 278 11.31 -20.76 24.29
CA ARG A 278 12.00 -20.04 25.37
C ARG A 278 11.01 -19.71 26.47
N ILE A 279 11.34 -20.07 27.71
CA ILE A 279 10.57 -19.70 28.90
C ILE A 279 10.51 -18.16 28.97
N SER A 280 9.31 -17.59 29.14
CA SER A 280 9.16 -16.14 29.20
C SER A 280 9.81 -15.60 30.47
N THR A 281 10.66 -14.57 30.30
CA THR A 281 11.21 -13.79 31.43
C THR A 281 10.17 -12.89 32.10
N ALA A 282 8.98 -12.75 31.50
CA ALA A 282 7.86 -11.95 32.00
C ALA A 282 7.06 -12.61 33.16
N THR A 283 7.72 -13.40 34.01
CA THR A 283 7.21 -13.79 35.34
C THR A 283 8.36 -13.94 36.34
N PRO A 284 8.63 -12.87 37.11
CA PRO A 284 8.81 -13.05 38.55
C PRO A 284 7.98 -12.04 39.37
N TYR A 285 6.70 -11.87 39.03
CA TYR A 285 5.69 -11.19 39.86
C TYR A 285 4.57 -12.12 40.36
N MET A 286 4.82 -13.44 40.33
CA MET A 286 4.01 -14.47 41.01
C MET A 286 4.79 -15.10 42.17
N ASN A 287 5.48 -14.25 42.94
CA ASN A 287 6.13 -14.58 44.22
C ASN A 287 6.14 -13.31 45.08
N GLY A 288 5.05 -13.08 45.81
CA GLY A 288 4.78 -11.87 46.58
C GLY A 288 3.43 -11.27 46.22
N GLU A 289 2.40 -11.61 47.00
CA GLU A 289 1.03 -11.15 46.78
C GLU A 289 0.90 -9.63 46.97
N THR A 290 0.66 -8.90 45.88
CA THR A 290 -0.08 -7.64 45.94
C THR A 290 -1.37 -7.81 45.12
N ALA A 291 -2.50 -7.91 45.82
CA ALA A 291 -3.79 -8.12 45.18
C ALA A 291 -4.08 -6.98 44.18
N THR A 292 -4.26 -7.34 42.91
CA THR A 292 -4.60 -6.39 41.85
C THR A 292 -5.95 -5.74 42.15
N LYS A 293 -6.02 -4.42 41.96
CA LYS A 293 -7.23 -3.64 42.26
C LYS A 293 -7.91 -3.23 40.96
N SER A 294 -9.23 -3.42 40.89
CA SER A 294 -10.04 -2.83 39.82
C SER A 294 -9.91 -1.31 39.85
N LEU A 295 -9.73 -0.70 38.67
CA LEU A 295 -9.72 0.75 38.45
C LEU A 295 -10.87 1.46 39.19
N TRP A 296 -12.05 0.84 39.18
CA TRP A 296 -13.28 1.39 39.75
C TRP A 296 -13.26 1.51 41.29
N THR A 297 -12.25 0.93 41.96
CA THR A 297 -12.05 1.06 43.41
C THR A 297 -11.12 2.23 43.79
N ILE A 298 -10.50 2.90 42.82
CA ILE A 298 -9.51 3.96 43.06
C ILE A 298 -10.23 5.30 43.24
N ASN A 299 -10.58 5.62 44.49
CA ASN A 299 -11.23 6.89 44.83
C ASN A 299 -10.22 8.06 44.82
N GLY A 300 -10.08 8.75 43.68
CA GLY A 300 -9.28 9.96 43.56
C GLY A 300 -9.25 10.53 42.14
N THR A 301 -8.81 11.78 41.98
CA THR A 301 -8.64 12.39 40.66
C THR A 301 -7.26 12.09 40.05
N LEU A 302 -7.15 11.99 38.72
CA LEU A 302 -5.83 11.76 38.11
C LEU A 302 -5.06 13.07 38.03
N ARG A 303 -3.90 13.02 38.67
CA ARG A 303 -2.83 14.00 38.66
C ARG A 303 -1.60 13.30 38.13
N ILE A 304 -0.86 13.91 37.19
CA ILE A 304 0.43 13.34 36.75
C ILE A 304 1.45 14.46 36.59
N ARG A 305 2.66 14.19 37.08
CA ARG A 305 3.73 15.16 37.24
C ARG A 305 4.57 15.33 35.97
N ILE A 306 4.81 16.57 35.56
CA ILE A 306 5.85 16.90 34.57
C ILE A 306 7.14 17.23 35.32
N LEU A 307 8.22 16.52 35.02
CA LEU A 307 9.52 16.73 35.68
C LEU A 307 10.37 17.73 34.88
N CYS A 308 10.91 17.30 33.75
CA CYS A 308 11.81 18.06 32.89
C CYS A 308 11.90 17.42 31.48
N ALA A 309 12.33 18.20 30.49
CA ALA A 309 12.88 17.67 29.25
C ALA A 309 14.42 17.67 29.32
N THR A 310 15.08 16.90 28.46
CA THR A 310 16.55 16.81 28.42
C THR A 310 17.19 17.97 27.66
N TYR A 311 16.63 18.34 26.50
CA TYR A 311 17.01 19.49 25.69
C TYR A 311 15.84 19.93 24.80
N VAL A 312 15.95 21.13 24.20
CA VAL A 312 15.06 21.63 23.15
C VAL A 312 15.87 22.40 22.11
N ASN A 313 15.58 22.18 20.82
CA ASN A 313 16.30 22.84 19.72
C ASN A 313 15.60 24.16 19.34
N VAL A 314 15.91 25.24 20.08
CA VAL A 314 15.29 26.56 19.91
C VAL A 314 16.34 27.68 19.90
N ASN A 315 16.17 28.68 19.03
CA ASN A 315 16.99 29.89 19.08
C ASN A 315 16.52 30.77 20.24
N ILE A 316 17.36 30.92 21.26
CA ILE A 316 17.09 31.70 22.48
C ILE A 316 16.88 33.21 22.16
N ARG A 317 17.33 33.69 21.00
CA ARG A 317 17.06 35.07 20.53
C ARG A 317 15.67 35.27 19.91
N ASP A 318 14.96 34.19 19.61
CA ASP A 318 13.70 34.20 18.86
C ASP A 318 12.48 33.73 19.66
N ILE A 319 12.67 33.12 20.83
CA ILE A 319 11.62 32.47 21.63
C ILE A 319 11.85 32.83 23.10
N ASP A 320 10.86 33.45 23.74
CA ASP A 320 10.97 33.98 25.09
C ASP A 320 10.95 32.87 26.16
N LYS A 321 10.00 31.93 26.02
CA LYS A 321 9.73 30.85 26.97
C LYS A 321 9.19 29.59 26.30
N ILE A 322 9.22 28.49 27.04
CA ILE A 322 8.63 27.19 26.68
C ILE A 322 7.73 26.68 27.81
N TYR A 323 6.78 25.80 27.46
CA TYR A 323 5.93 25.08 28.41
C TYR A 323 5.52 23.72 27.84
N VAL A 324 5.00 22.82 28.68
CA VAL A 324 4.41 21.56 28.23
C VAL A 324 2.89 21.72 28.21
N ARG A 325 2.26 21.47 27.06
CA ARG A 325 0.80 21.39 26.91
C ARG A 325 0.38 19.92 26.99
N THR A 326 -0.70 19.62 27.70
CA THR A 326 -1.21 18.27 27.88
C THR A 326 -2.73 18.23 27.72
N GLY A 327 -3.24 17.38 26.83
CA GLY A 327 -4.66 17.17 26.59
C GLY A 327 -5.04 15.70 26.56
N ILE A 328 -6.29 15.38 26.93
CA ILE A 328 -6.75 14.01 27.12
C ILE A 328 -7.56 13.59 25.92
N TYR A 329 -7.33 12.40 25.38
CA TYR A 329 -7.99 11.98 24.14
C TYR A 329 -8.53 10.55 24.14
N HIS A 330 -9.71 10.39 23.56
CA HIS A 330 -10.25 9.14 23.05
C HIS A 330 -10.48 9.30 21.55
N GLY A 331 -9.65 8.67 20.72
CA GLY A 331 -9.57 9.00 19.29
C GLY A 331 -9.15 10.47 19.13
N GLY A 332 -9.83 11.23 18.29
CA GLY A 332 -9.67 12.69 18.19
C GLY A 332 -10.37 13.50 19.30
N GLU A 333 -11.30 12.92 20.05
CA GLU A 333 -12.15 13.66 21.01
C GLU A 333 -11.43 13.93 22.33
N GLN A 334 -11.54 15.17 22.83
CA GLN A 334 -10.87 15.61 24.05
C GLN A 334 -11.72 15.29 25.30
N LEU A 335 -11.21 14.47 26.23
CA LEU A 335 -12.03 13.98 27.36
C LEU A 335 -12.24 14.99 28.48
N CYS A 336 -11.24 15.81 28.86
CA CYS A 336 -11.38 16.97 29.76
C CYS A 336 -10.45 18.11 29.32
N ASP A 337 -10.51 19.24 30.02
CA ASP A 337 -9.74 20.44 29.68
C ASP A 337 -8.21 20.25 29.59
N ASN A 338 -7.60 20.98 28.65
CA ASN A 338 -6.17 20.95 28.37
C ASN A 338 -5.37 21.69 29.45
N VAL A 339 -4.52 20.97 30.17
CA VAL A 339 -3.70 21.56 31.25
C VAL A 339 -2.28 21.85 30.74
N ASN A 340 -1.80 23.06 31.03
CA ASN A 340 -0.44 23.51 30.71
C ASN A 340 0.43 23.53 31.98
N THR A 341 1.74 23.33 31.84
CA THR A 341 2.70 23.70 32.89
C THR A 341 2.98 25.21 32.90
N GLN A 342 3.65 25.69 33.94
CA GLN A 342 4.25 27.02 33.96
C GLN A 342 5.25 27.24 32.81
N ARG A 343 5.44 28.51 32.43
CA ARG A 343 6.33 28.94 31.35
C ARG A 343 7.75 29.16 31.86
N VAL A 344 8.72 28.40 31.36
CA VAL A 344 10.13 28.41 31.80
C VAL A 344 11.07 28.87 30.68
N PRO A 345 12.31 29.32 31.00
CA PRO A 345 13.28 29.72 29.98
C PRO A 345 13.72 28.54 29.10
N CYS A 346 13.96 28.82 27.83
CA CYS A 346 14.44 27.85 26.82
C CYS A 346 15.72 27.09 27.23
N SER A 347 16.57 27.72 28.05
CA SER A 347 17.82 27.15 28.55
C SER A 347 17.68 26.19 29.74
N ASN A 348 16.50 26.06 30.36
CA ASN A 348 16.29 25.18 31.53
C ASN A 348 14.86 24.58 31.55
N PRO A 349 14.56 23.58 30.72
CA PRO A 349 13.24 22.93 30.63
C PRO A 349 12.93 22.04 31.84
N ARG A 350 12.67 22.64 33.01
CA ARG A 350 12.35 21.95 34.28
C ARG A 350 11.12 22.57 34.95
N TRP A 351 10.17 21.72 35.34
CA TRP A 351 8.89 22.13 35.92
C TRP A 351 8.63 21.50 37.31
N ASN A 352 8.88 20.20 37.46
CA ASN A 352 8.57 19.42 38.68
C ASN A 352 7.10 19.54 39.18
N GLU A 353 6.19 19.88 38.28
CA GLU A 353 4.83 20.35 38.56
C GLU A 353 3.81 19.21 38.45
N TRP A 354 2.87 19.11 39.39
CA TRP A 354 1.73 18.19 39.28
C TRP A 354 0.61 18.88 38.51
N LEU A 355 0.31 18.38 37.31
CA LEU A 355 -0.90 18.77 36.59
C LEU A 355 -2.04 17.88 37.10
N ASN A 356 -3.06 18.51 37.66
CA ASN A 356 -4.33 17.88 38.04
C ASN A 356 -5.31 18.08 36.89
N TYR A 357 -6.10 17.07 36.58
CA TYR A 357 -7.10 17.11 35.51
C TYR A 357 -8.48 16.90 36.11
N ASP A 358 -9.52 17.46 35.49
CA ASP A 358 -10.88 17.29 35.99
C ASP A 358 -11.43 15.90 35.65
N MET A 359 -10.98 14.91 36.42
CA MET A 359 -11.58 13.58 36.48
C MET A 359 -11.20 12.82 37.71
N TYR A 360 -12.20 12.11 38.18
CA TYR A 360 -12.17 10.93 39.02
C TYR A 360 -11.79 9.62 38.27
N ILE A 361 -10.71 8.94 38.69
CA ILE A 361 -10.02 7.80 38.01
C ILE A 361 -10.93 6.63 37.53
N PRO A 362 -12.04 6.25 38.18
CA PRO A 362 -12.89 5.14 37.75
C PRO A 362 -13.48 5.20 36.34
N ASP A 363 -13.45 6.34 35.63
CA ASP A 363 -14.13 6.50 34.34
C ASP A 363 -13.19 6.68 33.14
N ILE A 364 -11.90 6.40 33.31
CA ILE A 364 -10.93 6.35 32.21
C ILE A 364 -11.38 5.25 31.23
N PRO A 365 -11.78 5.56 29.97
CA PRO A 365 -12.16 4.52 29.01
C PRO A 365 -10.97 3.62 28.71
N ARG A 366 -11.21 2.35 28.34
CA ARG A 366 -10.13 1.38 28.10
C ARG A 366 -9.13 1.87 27.03
N ALA A 367 -9.57 2.70 26.10
CA ALA A 367 -8.76 3.30 25.04
C ALA A 367 -8.26 4.73 25.32
N ALA A 368 -8.37 5.24 26.55
CA ALA A 368 -7.95 6.61 26.92
C ALA A 368 -6.46 6.88 26.67
N ARG A 369 -6.14 8.13 26.29
CA ARG A 369 -4.79 8.60 26.00
C ARG A 369 -4.52 10.00 26.55
N LEU A 370 -3.24 10.36 26.71
CA LEU A 370 -2.85 11.78 26.59
C LEU A 370 -2.27 12.01 25.21
N CYS A 371 -2.44 13.24 24.75
CA CYS A 371 -1.59 13.86 23.76
C CYS A 371 -0.88 15.05 24.40
N LEU A 372 0.46 15.09 24.31
CA LEU A 372 1.25 16.21 24.83
C LEU A 372 2.26 16.73 23.84
N SER A 373 2.67 17.97 24.06
CA SER A 373 3.74 18.63 23.32
C SER A 373 4.56 19.55 24.23
N ILE A 374 5.77 19.88 23.79
CA ILE A 374 6.47 21.08 24.27
C ILE A 374 6.14 22.21 23.29
N CYS A 375 5.62 23.32 23.80
CA CYS A 375 5.28 24.51 23.02
C CYS A 375 6.25 25.66 23.32
N SER A 376 6.55 26.46 22.30
CA SER A 376 7.20 27.77 22.43
C SER A 376 6.19 28.88 22.73
N VAL A 377 6.71 30.02 23.20
CA VAL A 377 6.01 31.31 23.27
C VAL A 377 6.93 32.38 22.69
N LYS A 378 6.42 33.16 21.72
CA LYS A 378 7.09 34.35 21.16
C LYS A 378 6.16 35.55 21.26
N GLY A 379 6.62 36.61 21.91
CA GLY A 379 5.94 37.90 21.94
C GLY A 379 6.03 38.60 20.58
N ARG A 380 4.89 38.97 20.00
CA ARG A 380 4.82 39.89 18.86
C ARG A 380 4.64 41.34 19.36
N LYS A 381 4.56 42.33 18.47
CA LYS A 381 4.24 43.71 18.86
C LYS A 381 2.76 43.84 19.24
N GLY A 382 2.49 44.45 20.40
CA GLY A 382 1.17 44.38 21.06
C GLY A 382 1.00 43.06 21.83
N ALA A 383 -0.04 42.94 22.66
CA ALA A 383 -0.24 41.80 23.57
C ALA A 383 -0.69 40.49 22.88
N LYS A 384 -0.21 40.21 21.67
CA LYS A 384 -0.41 38.95 20.96
C LYS A 384 0.84 38.08 21.09
N GLU A 385 0.64 36.90 21.68
CA GLU A 385 1.65 35.85 21.72
C GLU A 385 1.47 34.88 20.55
N GLU A 386 2.57 34.32 20.09
CA GLU A 386 2.63 33.25 19.10
C GLU A 386 3.07 31.96 19.81
N HIS A 387 2.35 30.86 19.54
CA HIS A 387 2.62 29.54 20.08
C HIS A 387 2.88 28.57 18.94
N CYS A 388 3.94 27.78 19.05
CA CYS A 388 4.23 26.71 18.09
C CYS A 388 4.56 25.42 18.87
N PRO A 389 4.13 24.23 18.40
CA PRO A 389 4.64 22.97 18.90
C PRO A 389 6.12 22.81 18.48
N LEU A 390 6.93 22.19 19.34
CA LEU A 390 8.33 21.87 19.06
C LEU A 390 8.53 20.36 18.85
N ALA A 391 7.83 19.54 19.64
CA ALA A 391 7.80 18.08 19.56
C ALA A 391 6.59 17.53 20.36
N TRP A 392 6.09 16.32 20.04
CA TRP A 392 4.84 15.74 20.58
C TRP A 392 4.93 14.22 20.91
N GLY A 393 3.96 13.65 21.64
CA GLY A 393 3.88 12.20 21.91
C GLY A 393 2.60 11.74 22.65
N ASN A 394 2.29 10.43 22.61
CA ASN A 394 1.02 9.79 23.04
C ASN A 394 1.21 8.40 23.75
N ILE A 395 0.46 8.03 24.83
CA ILE A 395 0.16 6.60 25.18
C ILE A 395 -1.32 6.37 25.37
N ASN A 396 -1.71 5.11 25.21
CA ASN A 396 -2.81 4.42 25.90
C ASN A 396 -2.53 4.31 27.41
N LEU A 397 -3.47 4.75 28.25
CA LEU A 397 -3.29 4.78 29.72
C LEU A 397 -3.26 3.42 30.41
N PHE A 398 -3.61 2.37 29.65
CA PHE A 398 -3.47 0.99 30.04
C PHE A 398 -2.46 0.33 29.11
N ASP A 399 -1.65 -0.57 29.63
CA ASP A 399 -0.80 -1.44 28.81
C ASP A 399 -1.62 -2.58 28.16
N TYR A 400 -0.95 -3.45 27.42
CA TYR A 400 -1.56 -4.62 26.77
C TYR A 400 -2.14 -5.64 27.79
N THR A 401 -1.71 -5.59 29.06
CA THR A 401 -2.23 -6.43 30.16
C THR A 401 -3.45 -5.82 30.86
N HIS A 402 -3.97 -4.69 30.35
CA HIS A 402 -5.06 -3.90 30.94
C HIS A 402 -4.68 -3.19 32.26
N THR A 403 -3.38 -3.07 32.58
CA THR A 403 -2.90 -2.41 33.81
C THR A 403 -2.77 -0.90 33.59
N LEU A 404 -3.32 -0.09 34.50
CA LEU A 404 -3.19 1.38 34.46
C LEU A 404 -1.74 1.80 34.71
N VAL A 405 -1.19 2.65 33.83
CA VAL A 405 0.19 3.11 33.90
C VAL A 405 0.47 3.92 35.17
N ALA A 406 1.44 3.44 35.96
CA ALA A 406 1.85 4.05 37.23
C ALA A 406 3.39 4.06 37.40
N GLY A 407 3.90 5.01 38.19
CA GLY A 407 5.33 5.13 38.49
C GLY A 407 6.01 6.30 37.78
N LYS A 408 7.22 6.08 37.25
CA LYS A 408 7.99 7.06 36.48
C LYS A 408 8.17 6.58 35.04
N MET A 409 7.95 7.47 34.08
CA MET A 409 8.16 7.25 32.66
C MET A 409 9.02 8.39 32.09
N ALA A 410 9.76 8.14 31.01
CA ALA A 410 10.54 9.15 30.29
C ALA A 410 9.73 9.70 29.10
N LEU A 411 10.20 10.76 28.42
CA LEU A 411 9.57 11.25 27.19
C LEU A 411 10.53 11.77 26.10
N ASN A 412 10.96 10.85 25.24
CA ASN A 412 11.45 11.08 23.87
C ASN A 412 10.26 11.48 22.99
N LEU A 413 10.24 12.70 22.48
CA LEU A 413 9.14 13.24 21.64
C LEU A 413 9.42 13.04 20.15
N TRP A 414 8.35 12.91 19.37
CA TRP A 414 8.37 12.93 17.90
C TRP A 414 8.47 14.37 17.37
N PRO A 415 9.12 14.61 16.22
CA PRO A 415 9.08 15.90 15.54
C PRO A 415 7.68 16.22 15.01
N VAL A 416 7.37 17.51 14.87
CA VAL A 416 6.09 18.00 14.34
C VAL A 416 5.98 17.70 12.84
N PRO A 417 4.85 17.15 12.33
CA PRO A 417 4.62 16.95 10.90
C PRO A 417 4.60 18.25 10.08
N HIS A 418 4.95 18.17 8.81
CA HIS A 418 5.02 19.35 7.93
C HIS A 418 3.63 19.81 7.48
N GLY A 419 3.05 20.75 8.24
CA GLY A 419 1.72 21.32 7.99
C GLY A 419 0.85 21.41 9.25
N LEU A 420 1.22 20.74 10.35
CA LEU A 420 0.48 20.76 11.59
C LEU A 420 0.71 22.08 12.36
N GLU A 421 -0.29 22.97 12.33
CA GLU A 421 -0.28 24.20 13.14
C GLU A 421 -0.81 23.97 14.58
N ASP A 422 -1.52 22.87 14.81
CA ASP A 422 -2.09 22.52 16.12
C ASP A 422 -1.06 22.25 17.22
N LEU A 423 -1.38 22.68 18.43
CA LEU A 423 -0.49 22.53 19.59
C LEU A 423 -0.41 21.08 20.12
N LEU A 424 -1.27 20.15 19.68
CA LEU A 424 -1.28 18.74 20.07
C LEU A 424 -1.59 17.85 18.85
N ASN A 425 -1.09 16.61 18.84
CA ASN A 425 -1.32 15.65 17.75
C ASN A 425 -2.00 14.36 18.26
N PRO A 426 -3.34 14.32 18.35
CA PRO A 426 -4.06 13.13 18.78
C PRO A 426 -4.14 12.01 17.73
N ILE A 427 -4.04 12.34 16.44
CA ILE A 427 -4.09 11.33 15.36
C ILE A 427 -2.78 10.51 15.29
N GLY A 428 -1.67 11.07 15.78
CA GLY A 428 -0.35 10.43 15.81
C GLY A 428 -0.25 9.15 16.67
N VAL A 429 0.71 8.29 16.31
CA VAL A 429 0.95 6.98 16.92
C VAL A 429 1.15 7.03 18.44
N THR A 430 0.69 5.97 19.12
CA THR A 430 0.84 5.76 20.57
C THR A 430 2.01 4.86 20.89
N GLY A 431 2.55 5.01 22.10
CA GLY A 431 3.69 4.23 22.58
C GLY A 431 4.83 5.16 22.96
N SER A 432 6.03 4.58 23.10
CA SER A 432 7.15 5.23 23.77
C SER A 432 7.36 6.69 23.29
N ASN A 433 7.34 7.69 24.17
CA ASN A 433 7.79 7.59 25.57
C ASN A 433 6.93 8.49 26.52
N PRO A 434 5.97 8.03 27.36
CA PRO A 434 4.64 8.72 27.42
C PRO A 434 4.03 8.74 28.88
N ASN A 435 2.74 8.93 29.28
CA ASN A 435 1.71 9.99 29.11
C ASN A 435 0.55 9.86 30.19
N LYS A 436 -0.69 10.41 30.03
CA LYS A 436 -1.71 10.74 31.11
C LYS A 436 -3.29 10.82 30.79
N SER A 437 -4.20 10.54 31.76
CA SER A 437 -5.46 11.33 32.08
C SER A 437 -6.91 11.12 31.40
N ASN A 438 -7.95 12.02 31.55
CA ASN A 438 -9.32 11.87 32.24
C ASN A 438 -10.55 12.90 31.76
N ARG A 439 -11.95 13.15 31.99
CA ARG A 439 -13.42 12.72 32.39
C ARG A 439 -14.61 13.56 31.77
N LEU A 440 -15.90 13.05 31.77
CA LEU A 440 -17.20 13.65 32.27
C LEU A 440 -18.46 12.69 32.21
N ALA A 441 -19.76 13.13 32.30
CA ALA A 441 -20.99 12.25 32.41
C ALA A 441 -22.39 12.87 31.98
N ARG A 442 -23.56 12.22 32.28
CA ARG A 442 -24.86 12.32 31.51
C ARG A 442 -26.25 12.60 32.17
N ASP A 443 -27.28 12.59 31.29
CA ASP A 443 -28.68 13.10 31.34
C ASP A 443 -29.78 12.01 30.99
N ASN A 444 -31.06 12.40 30.68
CA ASN A 444 -32.28 11.52 30.60
C ASN A 444 -33.23 11.73 29.35
N PRO A 445 -34.27 10.88 29.06
CA PRO A 445 -34.82 10.55 27.68
C PRO A 445 -36.14 11.22 27.13
N LEU A 446 -36.54 10.88 25.87
CA LEU A 446 -37.70 11.41 25.08
C LEU A 446 -38.54 10.36 24.24
N THR A 447 -38.94 10.60 22.96
CA THR A 447 -40.30 10.24 22.40
C THR A 447 -40.44 9.91 20.88
N ASP A 448 -41.65 9.62 20.36
CA ASP A 448 -41.93 9.11 19.00
C ASP A 448 -41.45 9.94 17.78
N SER A 449 -41.38 11.28 17.87
CA SER A 449 -40.87 12.11 16.76
C SER A 449 -39.43 11.77 16.38
N ASP A 450 -38.74 11.07 17.28
CA ASP A 450 -37.31 10.89 17.27
C ASP A 450 -36.93 9.76 16.29
N ASN A 451 -37.87 8.85 15.95
CA ASN A 451 -37.63 7.78 14.96
C ASN A 451 -37.32 8.28 13.53
N GLU A 452 -37.93 9.38 13.09
CA GLU A 452 -37.66 9.94 11.75
C GLU A 452 -36.35 10.76 11.73
N GLN A 453 -36.08 11.50 12.80
CA GLN A 453 -34.82 12.24 12.94
C GLN A 453 -33.61 11.29 13.08
N LEU A 454 -33.75 10.10 13.68
CA LEU A 454 -32.72 9.05 13.65
C LEU A 454 -32.35 8.64 12.21
N ARG A 455 -33.34 8.45 11.33
CA ARG A 455 -33.11 8.12 9.90
C ARG A 455 -32.36 9.25 9.17
N GLN A 456 -32.72 10.50 9.46
CA GLN A 456 -32.08 11.67 8.85
C GLN A 456 -30.61 11.82 9.29
N VAL A 457 -30.29 11.57 10.57
CA VAL A 457 -28.91 11.57 11.08
C VAL A 457 -28.10 10.40 10.51
N CYS A 458 -28.70 9.22 10.40
CA CYS A 458 -28.05 8.01 9.85
C CYS A 458 -27.60 8.16 8.39
N ASN A 459 -28.34 8.92 7.58
CA ASN A 459 -28.03 9.10 6.15
C ASN A 459 -26.97 10.18 5.86
N ARG A 460 -26.45 10.90 6.88
CA ARG A 460 -25.40 11.91 6.68
C ARG A 460 -24.02 11.25 6.49
N ASP A 461 -23.12 11.95 5.80
CA ASP A 461 -21.76 11.45 5.57
C ASP A 461 -20.93 11.39 6.87
N PRO A 462 -19.83 10.62 6.92
CA PRO A 462 -19.02 10.42 8.12
C PRO A 462 -18.56 11.73 8.78
N LEU A 463 -18.23 12.74 7.96
CA LEU A 463 -17.69 14.04 8.36
C LEU A 463 -18.75 15.15 8.47
N SER A 464 -20.04 14.80 8.39
CA SER A 464 -21.12 15.71 8.75
C SER A 464 -21.15 15.91 10.27
N GLU A 465 -21.12 17.17 10.72
CA GLU A 465 -21.20 17.53 12.13
C GLU A 465 -22.45 16.95 12.80
N ILE A 466 -22.27 16.41 14.01
CA ILE A 466 -23.35 15.95 14.89
C ILE A 466 -23.41 16.95 16.05
N THR A 467 -24.51 17.68 16.17
CA THR A 467 -24.69 18.65 17.27
C THR A 467 -24.81 17.94 18.62
N GLU A 468 -24.48 18.61 19.73
CA GLU A 468 -24.63 18.00 21.07
C GLU A 468 -26.10 17.62 21.37
N GLN A 469 -27.06 18.39 20.85
CA GLN A 469 -28.49 18.05 20.89
C GLN A 469 -28.77 16.70 20.20
N GLU A 470 -28.14 16.46 19.04
CA GLU A 470 -28.23 15.20 18.28
C GLU A 470 -27.45 14.06 18.94
N LYS A 471 -26.31 14.32 19.59
CA LYS A 471 -25.59 13.31 20.38
C LYS A 471 -26.44 12.82 21.56
N ASP A 472 -26.94 13.73 22.39
CA ASP A 472 -27.80 13.31 23.51
C ASP A 472 -29.09 12.67 23.00
N PHE A 473 -29.63 13.10 21.86
CA PHE A 473 -30.76 12.46 21.19
C PHE A 473 -30.48 11.01 20.74
N LEU A 474 -29.36 10.77 20.06
CA LEU A 474 -28.92 9.43 19.63
C LEU A 474 -28.75 8.49 20.83
N TRP A 475 -28.20 9.01 21.93
CA TRP A 475 -28.00 8.22 23.14
C TRP A 475 -29.30 7.97 23.91
N ARG A 476 -30.22 8.94 23.95
CA ARG A 476 -31.55 8.75 24.56
C ARG A 476 -32.29 7.57 23.92
N HIS A 477 -32.17 7.39 22.61
CA HIS A 477 -32.79 6.32 21.81
C HIS A 477 -31.83 5.16 21.47
N ARG A 478 -30.78 4.95 22.29
CA ARG A 478 -29.73 3.95 22.04
C ARG A 478 -30.20 2.50 21.86
N GLN A 479 -31.36 2.15 22.42
CA GLN A 479 -31.98 0.84 22.26
C GLN A 479 -32.69 0.74 20.90
N ASP A 480 -33.35 1.81 20.47
CA ASP A 480 -34.10 1.90 19.21
C ASP A 480 -33.15 1.93 18.01
N CYS A 481 -31.99 2.55 18.16
CA CYS A 481 -30.88 2.57 17.20
C CYS A 481 -30.42 1.15 16.76
N VAL A 482 -30.62 0.11 17.58
CA VAL A 482 -30.30 -1.28 17.23
C VAL A 482 -31.12 -1.77 16.02
N ASN A 483 -32.30 -1.18 15.77
CA ASN A 483 -33.15 -1.47 14.61
C ASN A 483 -32.67 -0.80 13.30
N MET A 484 -31.66 0.06 13.37
CA MET A 484 -31.00 0.69 12.22
C MET A 484 -29.48 0.50 12.34
N PRO A 485 -28.96 -0.73 12.16
CA PRO A 485 -27.58 -1.09 12.55
C PRO A 485 -26.49 -0.22 11.92
N GLU A 486 -26.75 0.32 10.73
CA GLU A 486 -25.97 1.33 10.01
C GLU A 486 -25.71 2.63 10.78
N ILE A 487 -26.52 2.99 11.79
CA ILE A 487 -26.34 4.21 12.60
C ILE A 487 -25.19 4.10 13.60
N LEU A 488 -24.58 2.90 13.74
CA LEU A 488 -23.57 2.59 14.75
C LEU A 488 -22.43 3.62 14.85
N PRO A 489 -21.79 4.12 13.77
CA PRO A 489 -20.74 5.14 13.89
C PRO A 489 -21.24 6.43 14.54
N LYS A 490 -22.47 6.86 14.22
CA LYS A 490 -23.06 8.10 14.72
C LYS A 490 -23.42 8.01 16.21
N ILE A 491 -23.97 6.88 16.67
CA ILE A 491 -24.21 6.66 18.10
C ILE A 491 -22.91 6.45 18.90
N LEU A 492 -21.87 5.85 18.31
CA LEU A 492 -20.56 5.74 18.96
C LEU A 492 -19.89 7.12 19.16
N LEU A 493 -20.05 8.05 18.22
CA LEU A 493 -19.68 9.48 18.37
C LEU A 493 -20.59 10.26 19.35
N ALA A 494 -21.65 9.63 19.86
CA ALA A 494 -22.59 10.22 20.80
C ALA A 494 -22.45 9.67 22.24
N VAL A 495 -21.65 8.63 22.47
CA VAL A 495 -21.27 8.16 23.81
C VAL A 495 -20.40 9.23 24.47
N LYS A 496 -20.67 9.66 25.71
CA LYS A 496 -19.70 10.47 26.45
C LYS A 496 -18.59 9.51 26.91
N TRP A 497 -17.55 9.33 26.10
CA TRP A 497 -16.43 8.35 26.29
C TRP A 497 -15.60 8.54 27.55
N ASN A 498 -15.99 9.47 28.38
CA ASN A 498 -15.33 9.88 29.60
C ASN A 498 -16.18 9.54 30.85
N SER A 499 -17.24 8.73 30.64
CA SER A 499 -18.28 8.26 31.57
C SER A 499 -18.40 6.72 31.52
N ARG A 500 -18.01 6.00 32.59
CA ARG A 500 -17.98 4.52 32.57
C ARG A 500 -19.37 3.90 32.46
N ASP A 501 -20.38 4.54 33.05
CA ASP A 501 -21.73 4.00 33.17
C ASP A 501 -22.43 4.01 31.79
N GLU A 502 -21.99 4.89 30.88
CA GLU A 502 -22.39 4.91 29.47
C GLU A 502 -21.59 3.91 28.63
N ILE A 503 -20.25 3.87 28.80
CA ILE A 503 -19.39 2.91 28.10
C ILE A 503 -19.85 1.47 28.37
N ALA A 504 -20.18 1.14 29.62
CA ALA A 504 -20.71 -0.17 29.99
C ALA A 504 -22.04 -0.48 29.29
N GLN A 505 -22.93 0.49 29.12
CA GLN A 505 -24.17 0.33 28.35
C GLN A 505 -23.88 0.15 26.85
N MET A 506 -22.93 0.91 26.28
CA MET A 506 -22.54 0.76 24.88
C MET A 506 -21.87 -0.58 24.60
N TYR A 507 -21.03 -1.08 25.51
CA TYR A 507 -20.45 -2.43 25.40
C TYR A 507 -21.53 -3.53 25.45
N CYS A 508 -22.59 -3.36 26.24
CA CYS A 508 -23.73 -4.28 26.24
C CYS A 508 -24.50 -4.23 24.92
N LEU A 509 -24.82 -3.03 24.41
CA LEU A 509 -25.46 -2.84 23.10
C LEU A 509 -24.62 -3.46 21.97
N LEU A 510 -23.33 -3.16 21.94
CA LEU A 510 -22.39 -3.56 20.88
C LEU A 510 -22.15 -5.08 20.83
N LYS A 511 -22.18 -5.75 21.98
CA LYS A 511 -22.05 -7.22 22.08
C LYS A 511 -23.14 -7.96 21.30
N ASP A 512 -24.36 -7.42 21.34
CA ASP A 512 -25.55 -8.03 20.75
C ASP A 512 -26.04 -7.25 19.49
N TRP A 513 -25.22 -6.32 18.97
CA TRP A 513 -25.53 -5.44 17.82
C TRP A 513 -25.54 -6.21 16.47
N PRO A 514 -26.51 -5.97 15.56
CA PRO A 514 -26.53 -6.64 14.26
C PRO A 514 -25.34 -6.27 13.37
N ALA A 515 -24.66 -7.27 12.81
CA ALA A 515 -23.47 -7.07 11.99
C ALA A 515 -23.75 -6.28 10.69
N ILE A 516 -22.92 -5.28 10.41
CA ILE A 516 -23.07 -4.31 9.30
C ILE A 516 -22.23 -4.68 8.07
N LYS A 517 -22.41 -3.95 6.95
CA LYS A 517 -21.65 -4.20 5.71
C LYS A 517 -20.15 -3.88 5.90
N PRO A 518 -19.22 -4.55 5.21
CA PRO A 518 -17.79 -4.27 5.31
C PRO A 518 -17.43 -2.81 5.03
N GLU A 519 -18.07 -2.18 4.05
CA GLU A 519 -17.87 -0.76 3.69
C GLU A 519 -18.26 0.23 4.79
N GLN A 520 -19.11 -0.20 5.75
CA GLN A 520 -19.50 0.56 6.94
C GLN A 520 -18.62 0.16 8.15
N ALA A 521 -18.33 -1.13 8.31
CA ALA A 521 -17.43 -1.63 9.35
C ALA A 521 -15.99 -1.08 9.24
N MET A 522 -15.55 -0.72 8.04
CA MET A 522 -14.25 -0.06 7.83
C MET A 522 -14.16 1.36 8.43
N GLU A 523 -15.29 2.07 8.60
CA GLU A 523 -15.35 3.36 9.31
C GLU A 523 -14.87 3.20 10.75
N LEU A 524 -15.36 2.14 11.40
CA LEU A 524 -15.07 1.74 12.79
C LEU A 524 -13.62 1.26 13.04
N LEU A 525 -12.76 1.33 12.02
CA LEU A 525 -11.32 1.06 12.11
C LEU A 525 -10.45 2.31 11.93
N ASP A 526 -11.04 3.49 11.66
CA ASP A 526 -10.29 4.75 11.54
C ASP A 526 -9.85 5.34 12.91
N CYS A 527 -9.20 6.49 12.90
CA CYS A 527 -8.66 7.12 14.12
C CYS A 527 -9.71 7.71 15.09
N ASN A 528 -10.98 7.80 14.69
CA ASN A 528 -12.08 8.24 15.56
C ASN A 528 -12.55 7.13 16.51
N PHE A 529 -12.38 5.86 16.10
CA PHE A 529 -12.84 4.68 16.84
C PHE A 529 -11.65 3.86 17.38
N PRO A 530 -11.05 4.23 18.53
CA PRO A 530 -9.89 3.54 19.09
C PRO A 530 -10.26 2.33 19.99
N ASP A 531 -11.55 2.17 20.33
CA ASP A 531 -11.98 1.24 21.36
C ASP A 531 -11.87 -0.24 20.91
N PRO A 532 -11.29 -1.14 21.73
CA PRO A 532 -11.13 -2.54 21.36
C PRO A 532 -12.43 -3.29 21.04
N MET A 533 -13.55 -3.00 21.72
CA MET A 533 -14.83 -3.67 21.46
C MET A 533 -15.40 -3.23 20.12
N ILE A 534 -15.29 -1.94 19.77
CA ILE A 534 -15.69 -1.40 18.46
C ILE A 534 -14.87 -2.07 17.35
N ARG A 535 -13.56 -2.15 17.52
CA ARG A 535 -12.64 -2.75 16.54
C ARG A 535 -12.84 -4.26 16.40
N GLU A 536 -13.11 -4.98 17.49
CA GLU A 536 -13.44 -6.40 17.44
C GLU A 536 -14.79 -6.66 16.72
N PHE A 537 -15.81 -5.83 16.98
CA PHE A 537 -17.08 -5.88 16.22
C PHE A 537 -16.86 -5.61 14.72
N ALA A 538 -16.06 -4.60 14.39
CA ALA A 538 -15.72 -4.26 13.00
C ALA A 538 -15.03 -5.42 12.29
N VAL A 539 -14.01 -6.03 12.93
CA VAL A 539 -13.30 -7.20 12.39
C VAL A 539 -14.24 -8.40 12.22
N LYS A 540 -15.15 -8.68 13.17
CA LYS A 540 -16.17 -9.74 13.00
C LYS A 540 -17.08 -9.50 11.80
N CYS A 541 -17.41 -8.25 11.48
CA CYS A 541 -18.15 -7.91 10.26
C CYS A 541 -17.31 -8.18 8.99
N LEU A 542 -15.99 -7.90 9.02
CA LEU A 542 -15.09 -8.24 7.91
C LEU A 542 -14.93 -9.76 7.76
N GLU A 543 -14.71 -10.50 8.84
CA GLU A 543 -14.58 -11.98 8.81
C GLU A 543 -15.81 -12.66 8.21
N LYS A 544 -17.00 -12.13 8.48
CA LYS A 544 -18.28 -12.70 8.04
C LYS A 544 -18.69 -12.29 6.61
N TYR A 545 -18.33 -11.09 6.15
CA TYR A 545 -18.87 -10.50 4.91
C TYR A 545 -17.83 -9.95 3.92
N LEU A 546 -16.57 -9.70 4.31
CA LEU A 546 -15.55 -9.18 3.40
C LEU A 546 -14.97 -10.33 2.55
N THR A 547 -15.39 -10.39 1.28
CA THR A 547 -14.83 -11.34 0.32
C THR A 547 -13.36 -11.05 0.04
N ASP A 548 -12.59 -12.08 -0.33
CA ASP A 548 -11.18 -11.93 -0.70
C ASP A 548 -10.95 -10.94 -1.86
N ASP A 549 -11.97 -10.70 -2.69
CA ASP A 549 -11.92 -9.68 -3.74
C ASP A 549 -12.04 -8.26 -3.20
N LYS A 550 -13.00 -8.00 -2.30
CA LYS A 550 -13.11 -6.70 -1.61
C LYS A 550 -11.94 -6.46 -0.66
N LEU A 551 -11.43 -7.50 0.01
CA LEU A 551 -10.20 -7.42 0.78
C LEU A 551 -9.01 -7.06 -0.12
N SER A 552 -8.87 -7.68 -1.29
CA SER A 552 -7.86 -7.28 -2.29
C SER A 552 -8.05 -5.84 -2.78
N GLN A 553 -9.29 -5.33 -2.81
CA GLN A 553 -9.62 -3.97 -3.25
C GLN A 553 -9.35 -2.90 -2.18
N TYR A 554 -9.45 -3.23 -0.89
CA TYR A 554 -9.30 -2.30 0.25
C TYR A 554 -8.06 -2.57 1.12
N LEU A 555 -7.15 -3.43 0.66
CA LEU A 555 -5.98 -3.88 1.43
C LEU A 555 -5.04 -2.74 1.86
N ILE A 556 -4.92 -1.68 1.03
CA ILE A 556 -4.10 -0.51 1.34
C ILE A 556 -4.60 0.15 2.64
N GLN A 557 -5.89 0.51 2.69
CA GLN A 557 -6.52 1.10 3.87
C GLN A 557 -6.45 0.18 5.09
N LEU A 558 -6.71 -1.12 4.90
CA LEU A 558 -6.66 -2.10 5.99
C LEU A 558 -5.25 -2.28 6.57
N VAL A 559 -4.20 -2.11 5.77
CA VAL A 559 -2.81 -2.04 6.26
C VAL A 559 -2.51 -0.69 6.94
N GLN A 560 -3.10 0.43 6.47
CA GLN A 560 -2.92 1.74 7.12
C GLN A 560 -3.56 1.81 8.51
N VAL A 561 -4.77 1.28 8.71
CA VAL A 561 -5.44 1.34 10.03
C VAL A 561 -4.78 0.49 11.13
N LEU A 562 -3.88 -0.45 10.77
CA LEU A 562 -3.01 -1.14 11.74
C LEU A 562 -2.10 -0.18 12.53
N LYS A 563 -1.96 1.08 12.07
CA LYS A 563 -1.23 2.16 12.76
C LYS A 563 -2.03 2.79 13.90
N TYR A 564 -3.36 2.65 13.90
CA TYR A 564 -4.26 3.14 14.95
C TYR A 564 -4.53 2.08 16.04
N GLU A 565 -4.21 0.81 15.77
CA GLU A 565 -4.32 -0.29 16.73
C GLU A 565 -3.43 -0.07 17.96
N GLN A 566 -4.03 -0.09 19.16
CA GLN A 566 -3.34 0.28 20.40
C GLN A 566 -2.15 -0.63 20.75
N TYR A 567 -2.22 -1.90 20.35
CA TYR A 567 -1.25 -2.96 20.67
C TYR A 567 -0.84 -3.73 19.42
N LEU A 568 0.31 -4.39 19.47
CA LEU A 568 0.83 -5.25 18.40
C LEU A 568 -0.10 -6.43 18.13
N ASP A 569 -0.59 -7.08 19.18
CA ASP A 569 -1.54 -8.19 19.10
C ASP A 569 -2.97 -7.65 19.18
N ASN A 570 -3.75 -7.81 18.10
CA ASN A 570 -5.12 -7.32 17.98
C ASN A 570 -5.90 -8.13 16.90
N PRO A 571 -7.25 -8.11 16.90
CA PRO A 571 -8.05 -8.89 15.97
C PRO A 571 -7.76 -8.58 14.49
N LEU A 572 -7.50 -7.31 14.13
CA LEU A 572 -7.28 -6.91 12.74
C LEU A 572 -5.96 -7.45 12.18
N ALA A 573 -4.88 -7.38 12.95
CA ALA A 573 -3.58 -7.95 12.59
C ALA A 573 -3.66 -9.47 12.39
N ARG A 574 -4.42 -10.16 13.26
CA ARG A 574 -4.69 -11.61 13.15
C ARG A 574 -5.50 -11.94 11.90
N PHE A 575 -6.59 -11.21 11.63
CA PHE A 575 -7.43 -11.38 10.44
C PHE A 575 -6.63 -11.19 9.14
N LEU A 576 -5.88 -10.09 9.03
CA LEU A 576 -5.12 -9.77 7.83
C LEU A 576 -3.98 -10.77 7.59
N LEU A 577 -3.26 -11.17 8.64
CA LEU A 577 -2.23 -12.22 8.53
C LEU A 577 -2.82 -13.56 8.10
N LYS A 578 -3.96 -13.98 8.68
CA LYS A 578 -4.65 -15.20 8.31
C LYS A 578 -5.02 -15.20 6.82
N LYS A 579 -5.67 -14.13 6.36
CA LYS A 579 -6.04 -13.95 4.94
C LYS A 579 -4.83 -13.88 4.00
N ALA A 580 -3.74 -13.22 4.42
CA ALA A 580 -2.49 -13.15 3.67
C ALA A 580 -1.83 -14.53 3.50
N LEU A 581 -1.92 -15.40 4.51
CA LEU A 581 -1.36 -16.75 4.49
C LEU A 581 -2.27 -17.79 3.80
N THR A 582 -3.59 -17.61 3.81
CA THR A 582 -4.53 -18.48 3.07
C THR A 582 -4.70 -18.09 1.60
N ASN A 583 -4.32 -16.87 1.21
CA ASN A 583 -4.45 -16.37 -0.17
C ASN A 583 -3.18 -15.63 -0.61
N GLN A 584 -2.33 -16.31 -1.39
CA GLN A 584 -1.04 -15.79 -1.86
C GLN A 584 -1.13 -14.46 -2.63
N ARG A 585 -2.25 -14.16 -3.30
CA ARG A 585 -2.44 -12.85 -3.97
C ARG A 585 -2.62 -11.73 -2.94
N ILE A 586 -3.34 -11.99 -1.85
CA ILE A 586 -3.47 -11.05 -0.73
C ILE A 586 -2.12 -10.96 0.00
N GLY A 587 -1.46 -12.10 0.26
CA GLY A 587 -0.14 -12.15 0.89
C GLY A 587 0.95 -11.37 0.15
N HIS A 588 0.97 -11.43 -1.19
CA HIS A 588 1.88 -10.66 -2.04
C HIS A 588 1.75 -9.15 -1.82
N PHE A 589 0.53 -8.60 -1.92
CA PHE A 589 0.33 -7.15 -1.73
C PHE A 589 0.42 -6.74 -0.25
N PHE A 590 0.03 -7.60 0.68
CA PHE A 590 0.23 -7.41 2.13
C PHE A 590 1.72 -7.27 2.47
N PHE A 591 2.57 -8.17 1.93
CA PHE A 591 4.02 -8.06 2.05
C PHE A 591 4.52 -6.72 1.50
N TRP A 592 4.16 -6.35 0.26
CA TRP A 592 4.68 -5.12 -0.35
C TRP A 592 4.18 -3.83 0.31
N HIS A 593 2.95 -3.79 0.82
CA HIS A 593 2.41 -2.63 1.55
C HIS A 593 3.02 -2.45 2.95
N LEU A 594 3.41 -3.54 3.62
CA LEU A 594 4.18 -3.47 4.88
C LEU A 594 5.66 -3.13 4.61
N LYS A 595 6.26 -3.78 3.60
CA LYS A 595 7.67 -3.65 3.22
C LYS A 595 8.02 -2.24 2.74
N SER A 596 7.14 -1.59 1.97
CA SER A 596 7.39 -0.23 1.47
C SER A 596 7.54 0.79 2.61
N GLU A 597 6.81 0.61 3.72
CA GLU A 597 6.88 1.48 4.91
C GLU A 597 7.93 1.07 5.96
N MET A 598 8.77 0.05 5.72
CA MET A 598 9.83 -0.32 6.68
C MET A 598 10.88 0.78 6.93
N HIS A 599 10.97 1.80 6.06
CA HIS A 599 11.77 3.01 6.27
C HIS A 599 11.18 3.91 7.39
N ASN A 600 9.85 3.88 7.57
CA ASN A 600 9.12 4.75 8.47
C ASN A 600 9.24 4.26 9.93
N LYS A 601 10.01 4.98 10.74
CA LYS A 601 10.31 4.63 12.14
C LYS A 601 9.12 4.67 13.10
N THR A 602 7.97 5.22 12.69
CA THR A 602 6.72 5.09 13.48
C THR A 602 6.13 3.68 13.43
N VAL A 603 6.46 2.89 12.40
CA VAL A 603 5.83 1.58 12.15
C VAL A 603 6.81 0.43 11.95
N SER A 604 8.09 0.69 11.69
CA SER A 604 9.07 -0.33 11.30
C SER A 604 9.18 -1.52 12.28
N GLN A 605 8.90 -1.33 13.57
CA GLN A 605 8.81 -2.43 14.54
C GLN A 605 7.55 -3.28 14.32
N ARG A 606 6.36 -2.67 14.35
CA ARG A 606 5.06 -3.34 14.13
C ARG A 606 5.01 -4.07 12.79
N PHE A 607 5.37 -3.39 11.72
CA PHE A 607 5.35 -3.95 10.37
C PHE A 607 6.45 -5.00 10.17
N GLY A 608 7.64 -4.82 10.75
CA GLY A 608 8.70 -5.82 10.71
C GLY A 608 8.36 -7.11 11.45
N LEU A 609 7.70 -7.02 12.62
CA LEU A 609 7.22 -8.19 13.38
C LEU A 609 6.09 -8.92 12.63
N LEU A 610 5.18 -8.17 12.01
CA LEU A 610 4.11 -8.75 11.19
C LEU A 610 4.67 -9.43 9.93
N LEU A 611 5.67 -8.82 9.28
CA LEU A 611 6.42 -9.43 8.18
C LEU A 611 7.21 -10.67 8.62
N GLU A 612 7.81 -10.70 9.82
CA GLU A 612 8.43 -11.93 10.37
C GLU A 612 7.39 -13.06 10.43
N SER A 613 6.21 -12.79 11.00
CA SER A 613 5.14 -13.81 11.11
C SER A 613 4.60 -14.28 9.76
N TYR A 614 4.53 -13.39 8.76
CA TYR A 614 4.13 -13.75 7.39
C TYR A 614 5.23 -14.55 6.68
N CYS A 615 6.46 -14.06 6.64
CA CYS A 615 7.58 -14.71 5.95
C CYS A 615 7.96 -16.08 6.56
N ARG A 616 7.70 -16.30 7.86
CA ARG A 616 7.83 -17.63 8.48
C ARG A 616 6.81 -18.67 8.00
N ALA A 617 5.67 -18.23 7.45
CA ALA A 617 4.52 -19.11 7.18
C ALA A 617 4.01 -19.05 5.73
N CYS A 618 4.45 -18.10 4.90
CA CYS A 618 4.06 -17.98 3.49
C CYS A 618 4.71 -19.02 2.56
N GLY A 619 5.43 -19.99 3.14
CA GLY A 619 5.94 -21.15 2.43
C GLY A 619 7.07 -20.82 1.45
N MET A 620 7.16 -21.59 0.37
CA MET A 620 8.15 -21.32 -0.69
C MET A 620 7.96 -19.96 -1.40
N TYR A 621 6.83 -19.25 -1.18
CA TYR A 621 6.66 -17.90 -1.71
C TYR A 621 7.67 -16.88 -1.15
N LEU A 622 8.27 -17.14 0.02
CA LEU A 622 9.39 -16.35 0.56
C LEU A 622 10.55 -16.23 -0.44
N LYS A 623 10.84 -17.29 -1.21
CA LYS A 623 11.94 -17.30 -2.20
C LYS A 623 11.61 -16.44 -3.42
N HIS A 624 10.35 -16.45 -3.86
CA HIS A 624 9.88 -15.56 -4.93
C HIS A 624 9.92 -14.09 -4.49
N LEU A 625 9.48 -13.78 -3.28
CA LEU A 625 9.56 -12.43 -2.70
C LEU A 625 11.01 -11.98 -2.51
N SER A 626 11.91 -12.87 -2.08
CA SER A 626 13.33 -12.55 -1.93
C SER A 626 13.98 -12.18 -3.26
N ARG A 627 13.71 -12.93 -4.35
CA ARG A 627 14.21 -12.57 -5.69
C ARG A 627 13.60 -11.28 -6.24
N GLN A 628 12.34 -10.97 -5.91
CA GLN A 628 11.77 -9.65 -6.21
C GLN A 628 12.50 -8.53 -5.45
N VAL A 629 12.76 -8.69 -4.15
CA VAL A 629 13.50 -7.69 -3.33
C VAL A 629 14.91 -7.47 -3.87
N GLU A 630 15.63 -8.54 -4.23
CA GLU A 630 16.95 -8.50 -4.86
C GLU A 630 16.95 -7.70 -6.18
N ALA A 631 16.00 -8.01 -7.07
CA ALA A 631 15.80 -7.29 -8.33
C ALA A 631 15.54 -5.78 -8.09
N MET A 632 14.70 -5.44 -7.11
CA MET A 632 14.39 -4.05 -6.79
C MET A 632 15.61 -3.31 -6.21
N GLU A 633 16.44 -3.94 -5.37
CA GLU A 633 17.66 -3.32 -4.83
C GLU A 633 18.72 -3.04 -5.92
N LYS A 634 18.91 -3.95 -6.89
CA LYS A 634 19.76 -3.69 -8.06
C LYS A 634 19.28 -2.46 -8.85
N LEU A 635 17.96 -2.27 -9.00
CA LEU A 635 17.38 -1.09 -9.66
C LEU A 635 17.49 0.21 -8.84
N ILE A 636 17.38 0.13 -7.50
CA ILE A 636 17.62 1.27 -6.60
C ILE A 636 19.08 1.74 -6.76
N ASN A 637 20.06 0.85 -6.57
CA ASN A 637 21.49 1.14 -6.76
C ASN A 637 21.78 1.79 -8.12
N LEU A 638 21.30 1.17 -9.20
CA LEU A 638 21.54 1.63 -10.56
C LEU A 638 20.94 3.03 -10.82
N THR A 639 19.77 3.33 -10.26
CA THR A 639 19.15 4.66 -10.40
C THR A 639 19.78 5.73 -9.49
N ASP A 640 20.32 5.36 -8.33
CA ASP A 640 21.01 6.31 -7.45
C ASP A 640 22.40 6.67 -8.01
N LEU A 641 23.15 5.70 -8.53
CA LEU A 641 24.36 5.93 -9.34
C LEU A 641 24.08 6.89 -10.52
N LEU A 642 22.96 6.70 -11.22
CA LEU A 642 22.53 7.56 -12.33
C LEU A 642 22.11 8.99 -11.92
N LYS A 643 21.85 9.25 -10.63
CA LYS A 643 21.45 10.57 -10.08
C LYS A 643 22.55 11.27 -9.29
N GLN A 644 23.48 10.51 -8.73
CA GLN A 644 24.57 11.01 -7.89
C GLN A 644 25.83 11.17 -8.75
N GLU A 645 26.53 10.06 -9.05
CA GLU A 645 27.80 10.07 -9.79
C GLU A 645 27.63 10.49 -11.26
N LYS A 646 26.60 9.97 -11.94
CA LYS A 646 26.37 10.23 -13.36
C LYS A 646 25.44 11.40 -13.62
N LYS A 647 25.22 12.27 -12.63
CA LYS A 647 24.23 13.36 -12.69
C LYS A 647 24.40 14.27 -13.89
N ASP A 648 25.58 14.85 -14.05
CA ASP A 648 25.82 15.95 -14.97
C ASP A 648 26.40 15.48 -16.33
N GLU A 649 26.51 14.16 -16.55
CA GLU A 649 26.79 13.56 -17.86
C GLU A 649 25.62 13.72 -18.85
N ALA A 650 25.88 13.65 -20.16
CA ALA A 650 24.84 13.63 -21.18
C ALA A 650 24.08 12.29 -21.21
N GLN A 651 22.78 12.30 -21.57
CA GLN A 651 21.92 11.10 -21.59
C GLN A 651 22.51 9.93 -22.41
N LYS A 652 23.28 10.21 -23.47
CA LYS A 652 23.98 9.18 -24.26
C LYS A 652 25.03 8.39 -23.45
N VAL A 653 25.71 9.04 -22.50
CA VAL A 653 26.72 8.41 -21.63
C VAL A 653 26.04 7.62 -20.51
N GLN A 654 25.02 8.21 -19.88
CA GLN A 654 24.14 7.54 -18.90
C GLN A 654 23.50 6.28 -19.49
N MET A 655 23.02 6.33 -20.75
CA MET A 655 22.48 5.16 -21.46
C MET A 655 23.55 4.09 -21.75
N LYS A 656 24.79 4.47 -22.08
CA LYS A 656 25.88 3.50 -22.21
C LYS A 656 26.15 2.81 -20.87
N PHE A 657 26.27 3.59 -19.79
CA PHE A 657 26.47 3.08 -18.43
C PHE A 657 25.34 2.15 -18.00
N LEU A 658 24.07 2.52 -18.23
CA LEU A 658 22.90 1.69 -17.94
C LEU A 658 23.02 0.30 -18.60
N VAL A 659 23.27 0.26 -19.92
CA VAL A 659 23.40 -1.00 -20.66
C VAL A 659 24.65 -1.78 -20.26
N GLU A 660 25.74 -1.10 -19.88
CA GLU A 660 26.98 -1.74 -19.42
C GLU A 660 26.83 -2.40 -18.04
N GLN A 661 26.12 -1.76 -17.10
CA GLN A 661 25.79 -2.34 -15.79
C GLN A 661 24.79 -3.49 -15.92
N MET A 662 23.70 -3.30 -16.66
CA MET A 662 22.66 -4.33 -16.81
C MET A 662 23.14 -5.58 -17.56
N ARG A 663 24.24 -5.51 -18.33
CA ARG A 663 24.88 -6.67 -18.97
C ARG A 663 25.75 -7.52 -18.03
N ARG A 664 26.00 -7.08 -16.80
CA ARG A 664 26.83 -7.83 -15.84
C ARG A 664 26.08 -9.08 -15.34
N PRO A 665 26.76 -10.20 -15.05
CA PRO A 665 26.10 -11.43 -14.59
C PRO A 665 25.22 -11.22 -13.35
N ASP A 666 25.67 -10.42 -12.39
CA ASP A 666 24.93 -10.15 -11.16
C ASP A 666 23.68 -9.27 -11.34
N TYR A 667 23.62 -8.48 -12.42
CA TYR A 667 22.38 -7.81 -12.83
C TYR A 667 21.49 -8.74 -13.66
N MET A 668 22.07 -9.57 -14.52
CA MET A 668 21.31 -10.52 -15.35
C MET A 668 20.63 -11.63 -14.56
N ASP A 669 21.24 -12.15 -13.51
CA ASP A 669 20.64 -13.22 -12.69
C ASP A 669 19.56 -12.69 -11.74
N ALA A 670 19.76 -11.47 -11.22
CA ALA A 670 18.81 -10.79 -10.34
C ALA A 670 17.60 -10.23 -11.10
N LEU A 671 17.80 -9.64 -12.28
CA LEU A 671 16.74 -8.96 -13.05
C LEU A 671 16.02 -9.87 -14.06
N GLN A 672 16.19 -11.19 -14.03
CA GLN A 672 15.53 -12.11 -14.98
C GLN A 672 14.88 -13.32 -14.29
N ASN A 673 13.91 -13.93 -14.97
CA ASN A 673 13.21 -15.15 -14.55
C ASN A 673 12.56 -15.05 -13.16
N PHE A 674 11.92 -13.91 -12.85
CA PHE A 674 11.23 -13.65 -11.57
C PHE A 674 9.78 -13.18 -11.79
N THR A 675 8.94 -13.14 -10.75
CA THR A 675 7.53 -12.69 -10.87
C THR A 675 7.40 -11.19 -10.66
N SER A 676 6.56 -10.52 -11.44
CA SER A 676 6.39 -9.06 -11.36
C SER A 676 5.74 -8.63 -10.03
N PRO A 677 6.30 -7.65 -9.30
CA PRO A 677 5.65 -7.14 -8.10
C PRO A 677 4.31 -6.42 -8.37
N LEU A 678 4.07 -5.94 -9.59
CA LEU A 678 2.78 -5.33 -9.98
C LEU A 678 1.66 -6.37 -10.15
N ASN A 679 1.99 -7.58 -10.63
CA ASN A 679 1.07 -8.71 -10.68
C ASN A 679 1.88 -10.02 -10.61
N PRO A 680 1.81 -10.80 -9.52
CA PRO A 680 2.63 -11.99 -9.36
C PRO A 680 2.26 -13.12 -10.34
N ALA A 681 1.10 -13.04 -11.01
CA ALA A 681 0.73 -13.93 -12.11
C ALA A 681 1.45 -13.61 -13.44
N HIS A 682 2.23 -12.52 -13.51
CA HIS A 682 3.06 -12.19 -14.67
C HIS A 682 4.51 -12.53 -14.38
N GLN A 683 5.05 -13.53 -15.08
CA GLN A 683 6.49 -13.81 -15.07
C GLN A 683 7.25 -12.77 -15.92
N LEU A 684 8.48 -12.49 -15.51
CA LEU A 684 9.46 -11.64 -16.19
C LEU A 684 10.64 -12.54 -16.56
N GLY A 685 10.76 -12.90 -17.83
CA GLY A 685 11.78 -13.82 -18.37
C GLY A 685 13.11 -13.12 -18.61
N ASN A 686 13.64 -13.25 -19.83
CA ASN A 686 14.86 -12.55 -20.25
C ASN A 686 14.61 -11.04 -20.39
N LEU A 687 15.63 -10.23 -20.14
CA LEU A 687 15.55 -8.77 -20.16
C LEU A 687 15.98 -8.21 -21.52
N ARG A 688 15.06 -7.50 -22.18
CA ARG A 688 15.22 -6.94 -23.53
C ARG A 688 15.97 -5.61 -23.51
N LEU A 689 17.29 -5.70 -23.35
CA LEU A 689 18.21 -4.55 -23.21
C LEU A 689 18.09 -3.52 -24.34
N GLU A 690 17.70 -3.92 -25.54
CA GLU A 690 17.52 -3.05 -26.71
C GLU A 690 16.30 -2.13 -26.59
N GLU A 691 15.29 -2.53 -25.82
CA GLU A 691 14.11 -1.72 -25.50
C GLU A 691 14.26 -0.95 -24.17
N CYS A 692 15.14 -1.40 -23.27
CA CYS A 692 15.35 -0.78 -21.97
C CYS A 692 16.02 0.60 -22.07
N ARG A 693 15.46 1.60 -21.40
CA ARG A 693 15.86 3.02 -21.59
C ARG A 693 15.56 3.91 -20.38
N MET A 694 16.46 4.84 -20.09
CA MET A 694 16.21 5.92 -19.14
C MET A 694 15.34 7.01 -19.79
N MET A 695 14.19 7.31 -19.18
CA MET A 695 13.24 8.31 -19.67
C MET A 695 13.72 9.75 -19.37
N SER A 696 13.38 10.70 -20.25
CA SER A 696 13.80 12.11 -20.18
C SER A 696 13.14 12.96 -19.07
N SER A 697 12.45 12.35 -18.11
CA SER A 697 11.92 13.06 -16.94
C SER A 697 13.05 13.37 -15.94
N ALA A 698 12.93 14.50 -15.23
CA ALA A 698 13.96 14.97 -14.30
C ALA A 698 14.32 13.96 -13.18
N LYS A 699 13.42 13.04 -12.81
CA LYS A 699 13.66 11.97 -11.83
C LYS A 699 14.29 10.70 -12.42
N ARG A 700 14.56 10.68 -13.73
CA ARG A 700 15.22 9.58 -14.47
C ARG A 700 14.59 8.19 -14.26
N PRO A 701 13.27 8.01 -14.55
CA PRO A 701 12.67 6.68 -14.52
C PRO A 701 13.34 5.73 -15.53
N LEU A 702 13.42 4.44 -15.19
CA LEU A 702 13.86 3.40 -16.12
C LEU A 702 12.63 2.73 -16.74
N TRP A 703 12.53 2.75 -18.06
CA TRP A 703 11.64 1.88 -18.82
C TRP A 703 12.36 0.53 -18.97
N LEU A 704 11.74 -0.52 -18.45
CA LEU A 704 12.26 -1.88 -18.44
C LEU A 704 11.31 -2.79 -19.21
N ASN A 705 11.87 -3.74 -19.96
CA ASN A 705 11.15 -4.62 -20.88
C ASN A 705 11.69 -6.04 -20.75
N TRP A 706 10.78 -7.00 -20.54
CA TRP A 706 11.10 -8.42 -20.40
C TRP A 706 10.29 -9.26 -21.39
N GLU A 707 10.87 -10.37 -21.83
CA GLU A 707 10.12 -11.44 -22.47
C GLU A 707 9.15 -12.09 -21.47
N ASN A 708 7.96 -12.47 -21.93
CA ASN A 708 7.03 -13.30 -21.18
C ASN A 708 7.32 -14.79 -21.47
N PRO A 709 7.81 -15.58 -20.50
CA PRO A 709 8.23 -16.96 -20.72
C PRO A 709 7.07 -17.97 -20.80
N ASP A 710 5.81 -17.56 -20.61
CA ASP A 710 4.67 -18.47 -20.76
C ASP A 710 4.57 -19.02 -22.21
N MET A 711 4.34 -20.33 -22.32
CA MET A 711 4.29 -21.05 -23.61
C MET A 711 3.22 -20.52 -24.58
N MET A 712 2.25 -19.72 -24.11
CA MET A 712 1.18 -19.10 -24.89
C MET A 712 1.22 -17.56 -24.79
N SER A 713 2.38 -16.97 -24.53
CA SER A 713 2.56 -15.52 -24.40
C SER A 713 2.10 -14.73 -25.64
N GLU A 714 2.08 -15.35 -26.83
CA GLU A 714 1.54 -14.74 -28.05
C GLU A 714 0.01 -14.48 -28.00
N LEU A 715 -0.70 -15.11 -27.07
CA LEU A 715 -2.15 -14.97 -26.88
C LEU A 715 -2.55 -13.92 -25.83
N LEU A 716 -1.58 -13.26 -25.17
CA LEU A 716 -1.80 -12.23 -24.14
C LEU A 716 -0.84 -11.05 -24.30
N PHE A 717 0.46 -11.25 -24.07
CA PHE A 717 1.55 -10.33 -24.38
C PHE A 717 2.89 -11.07 -24.42
N GLN A 718 3.71 -10.82 -25.45
CA GLN A 718 5.06 -11.40 -25.57
C GLN A 718 6.13 -10.62 -24.80
N ASN A 719 5.92 -9.31 -24.62
CA ASN A 719 6.77 -8.43 -23.82
C ASN A 719 5.95 -7.89 -22.64
N ASN A 720 6.55 -7.85 -21.45
CA ASN A 720 6.05 -7.18 -20.26
C ASN A 720 6.88 -5.90 -20.03
N GLU A 721 6.21 -4.76 -19.83
CA GLU A 721 6.84 -3.43 -19.83
C GLU A 721 6.47 -2.67 -18.57
N ILE A 722 7.47 -2.22 -17.81
CA ILE A 722 7.31 -1.59 -16.50
C ILE A 722 8.23 -0.38 -16.40
N ILE A 723 7.72 0.73 -15.87
CA ILE A 723 8.52 1.89 -15.47
C ILE A 723 8.91 1.74 -14.00
N PHE A 724 10.21 1.63 -13.73
CA PHE A 724 10.76 1.77 -12.39
C PHE A 724 11.04 3.26 -12.12
N LYS A 725 10.44 3.81 -11.06
CA LYS A 725 10.53 5.23 -10.67
C LYS A 725 11.06 5.31 -9.23
N ASN A 726 12.25 5.88 -9.07
CA ASN A 726 12.87 6.19 -7.78
C ASN A 726 12.97 7.72 -7.67
N GLY A 727 12.52 8.30 -6.56
CA GLY A 727 12.60 9.72 -6.23
C GLY A 727 11.26 10.47 -6.17
N ASP A 728 10.11 9.79 -6.26
CA ASP A 728 8.76 10.37 -6.11
C ASP A 728 7.88 9.44 -5.24
N ASP A 729 7.03 10.00 -4.38
CA ASP A 729 6.09 9.23 -3.55
C ASP A 729 4.88 8.72 -4.35
N LEU A 730 4.95 7.46 -4.79
CA LEU A 730 3.88 6.81 -5.55
C LEU A 730 2.64 6.41 -4.73
N ARG A 731 2.61 6.62 -3.39
CA ARG A 731 1.45 6.26 -2.56
C ARG A 731 0.20 7.08 -2.94
N GLN A 732 0.38 8.33 -3.40
CA GLN A 732 -0.70 9.16 -3.92
C GLN A 732 -1.27 8.62 -5.24
N ASP A 733 -0.41 8.22 -6.18
CA ASP A 733 -0.81 7.58 -7.44
C ASP A 733 -1.55 6.25 -7.15
N MET A 734 -1.04 5.42 -6.23
CA MET A 734 -1.69 4.17 -5.82
C MET A 734 -3.12 4.41 -5.30
N LEU A 735 -3.31 5.35 -4.37
CA LEU A 735 -4.65 5.68 -3.84
C LEU A 735 -5.54 6.21 -4.97
N THR A 736 -5.05 7.12 -5.81
CA THR A 736 -5.84 7.70 -6.91
C THR A 736 -6.30 6.63 -7.91
N LEU A 737 -5.42 5.71 -8.29
CA LEU A 737 -5.72 4.59 -9.20
C LEU A 737 -6.68 3.57 -8.56
N GLN A 738 -6.56 3.31 -7.26
CA GLN A 738 -7.49 2.50 -6.49
C GLN A 738 -8.89 3.12 -6.45
N ILE A 739 -8.98 4.43 -6.18
CA ILE A 739 -10.25 5.17 -6.13
C ILE A 739 -10.90 5.25 -7.52
N ILE A 740 -10.13 5.49 -8.59
CA ILE A 740 -10.61 5.41 -9.99
C ILE A 740 -11.18 4.01 -10.29
N ARG A 741 -10.50 2.94 -9.86
CA ARG A 741 -11.00 1.56 -9.99
C ARG A 741 -12.29 1.32 -9.22
N ILE A 742 -12.49 1.98 -8.07
CA ILE A 742 -13.73 1.89 -7.29
C ILE A 742 -14.87 2.65 -7.97
N MET A 743 -14.62 3.86 -8.49
CA MET A 743 -15.58 4.63 -9.29
C MET A 743 -16.06 3.85 -10.52
N GLU A 744 -15.11 3.26 -11.27
CA GLU A 744 -15.42 2.41 -12.43
C GLU A 744 -16.33 1.23 -12.08
N ASN A 745 -16.05 0.52 -10.99
CA ASN A 745 -16.90 -0.60 -10.56
C ASN A 745 -18.31 -0.14 -10.16
N ILE A 746 -18.45 1.04 -9.52
CA ILE A 746 -19.77 1.60 -9.17
C ILE A 746 -20.56 1.93 -10.44
N TRP A 747 -19.95 2.62 -11.41
CA TRP A 747 -20.58 2.96 -12.69
C TRP A 747 -21.01 1.72 -13.47
N GLN A 748 -20.13 0.72 -13.60
CA GLN A 748 -20.44 -0.54 -14.29
C GLN A 748 -21.57 -1.31 -13.62
N ASN A 749 -21.61 -1.38 -12.28
CA ASN A 749 -22.70 -2.02 -11.54
C ASN A 749 -24.05 -1.29 -11.68
N GLN A 750 -24.04 0.01 -12.00
CA GLN A 750 -25.22 0.80 -12.35
C GLN A 750 -25.52 0.83 -13.87
N GLY A 751 -24.81 0.03 -14.68
CA GLY A 751 -25.02 -0.06 -16.14
C GLY A 751 -24.37 1.06 -16.97
N LEU A 752 -23.55 1.91 -16.36
CA LEU A 752 -22.79 2.97 -17.03
C LEU A 752 -21.42 2.43 -17.48
N ASP A 753 -21.32 1.98 -18.73
CA ASP A 753 -20.02 1.63 -19.35
C ASP A 753 -19.19 2.90 -19.59
N LEU A 754 -18.37 3.25 -18.59
CA LEU A 754 -17.43 4.37 -18.52
C LEU A 754 -16.04 3.82 -18.23
N ARG A 755 -15.31 3.47 -19.30
CA ARG A 755 -14.06 2.67 -19.20
C ARG A 755 -12.89 3.50 -18.73
N MET A 756 -12.48 3.26 -17.50
CA MET A 756 -11.28 3.85 -16.92
C MET A 756 -10.06 2.98 -17.27
N LEU A 757 -8.88 3.46 -16.91
CA LEU A 757 -7.65 2.70 -17.02
C LEU A 757 -6.82 2.85 -15.73
N PRO A 758 -7.26 2.23 -14.61
CA PRO A 758 -6.52 2.22 -13.36
C PRO A 758 -5.34 1.23 -13.45
N TYR A 759 -4.30 1.63 -14.19
CA TYR A 759 -3.06 0.87 -14.40
C TYR A 759 -2.37 0.49 -13.08
N GLY A 760 -1.56 -0.56 -13.11
CA GLY A 760 -0.77 -1.01 -11.98
C GLY A 760 0.21 0.05 -11.50
N CYS A 761 0.17 0.38 -10.21
CA CYS A 761 1.16 1.21 -9.53
C CYS A 761 1.44 0.60 -8.16
N LEU A 762 2.70 0.56 -7.74
CA LEU A 762 3.11 0.00 -6.45
C LEU A 762 4.36 0.72 -5.92
N SER A 763 4.22 1.42 -4.79
CA SER A 763 5.35 1.81 -3.94
C SER A 763 5.95 0.57 -3.28
N ILE A 764 7.28 0.47 -3.33
CA ILE A 764 8.08 -0.64 -2.81
C ILE A 764 9.05 -0.20 -1.69
N GLY A 765 9.12 1.10 -1.41
CA GLY A 765 10.03 1.73 -0.46
C GLY A 765 9.81 3.24 -0.41
N ASP A 766 10.67 3.96 0.33
CA ASP A 766 10.66 5.42 0.40
C ASP A 766 10.85 6.05 -0.99
N CYS A 767 9.85 6.82 -1.43
CA CYS A 767 9.83 7.50 -2.73
C CYS A 767 10.19 6.62 -3.95
N VAL A 768 9.97 5.30 -3.88
CA VAL A 768 10.33 4.36 -4.96
C VAL A 768 9.23 3.34 -5.25
N GLY A 769 9.08 2.97 -6.51
CA GLY A 769 8.16 1.94 -6.95
C GLY A 769 8.07 1.72 -8.45
N LEU A 770 7.01 1.01 -8.84
CA LEU A 770 6.76 0.49 -10.19
C LEU A 770 5.45 1.06 -10.75
N ILE A 771 5.42 1.28 -12.07
CA ILE A 771 4.24 1.69 -12.85
C ILE A 771 4.13 0.80 -14.09
N GLU A 772 2.94 0.24 -14.34
CA GLU A 772 2.61 -0.56 -15.53
C GLU A 772 2.63 0.30 -16.81
N VAL A 773 3.29 -0.18 -17.87
CA VAL A 773 3.24 0.48 -19.17
C VAL A 773 1.95 0.13 -19.92
N VAL A 774 1.10 1.12 -20.13
CA VAL A 774 -0.08 1.00 -21.00
C VAL A 774 0.37 0.94 -22.47
N ARG A 775 0.45 -0.27 -23.01
CA ARG A 775 0.91 -0.55 -24.39
C ARG A 775 -0.04 0.08 -25.43
N ASN A 776 0.50 0.45 -26.59
CA ASN A 776 -0.22 1.12 -27.70
C ASN A 776 -0.95 2.42 -27.29
N SER A 777 -0.34 3.19 -26.37
CA SER A 777 -0.82 4.52 -25.96
C SER A 777 0.18 5.62 -26.29
N HIS A 778 -0.33 6.84 -26.45
CA HIS A 778 0.45 8.04 -26.74
C HIS A 778 -0.07 9.21 -25.90
N THR A 779 0.81 10.13 -25.49
CA THR A 779 0.37 11.41 -24.91
C THR A 779 -0.26 12.29 -25.99
N ILE A 780 -1.17 13.19 -25.62
CA ILE A 780 -1.74 14.17 -26.57
C ILE A 780 -0.62 14.99 -27.24
N MET A 781 0.45 15.32 -26.50
CA MET A 781 1.64 15.99 -27.01
C MET A 781 2.35 15.16 -28.10
N GLN A 782 2.55 13.86 -27.88
CA GLN A 782 3.15 12.97 -28.89
C GLN A 782 2.29 12.86 -30.17
N ILE A 783 0.97 12.93 -30.04
CA ILE A 783 0.05 12.94 -31.19
C ILE A 783 0.12 14.29 -31.93
N GLN A 784 0.09 15.42 -31.20
CA GLN A 784 0.20 16.77 -31.76
C GLN A 784 1.54 16.99 -32.48
N CYS A 785 2.67 16.57 -31.89
CA CYS A 785 3.99 16.65 -32.52
C CYS A 785 4.08 15.87 -33.84
N LYS A 786 3.38 14.73 -33.97
CA LYS A 786 3.34 13.95 -35.23
C LYS A 786 2.54 14.64 -36.35
N GLY A 787 1.57 15.50 -36.01
CA GLY A 787 0.73 16.23 -36.98
C GLY A 787 1.25 17.62 -37.38
N GLY A 788 2.31 18.11 -36.74
CA GLY A 788 2.95 19.39 -37.08
C GLY A 788 2.26 20.65 -36.53
N LEU A 789 2.94 21.78 -36.71
CA LEU A 789 2.48 23.12 -36.31
C LEU A 789 1.74 23.81 -37.46
N LYS A 790 0.81 24.72 -37.13
CA LYS A 790 0.04 25.52 -38.09
C LYS A 790 0.16 27.00 -37.75
N GLY A 791 0.66 27.81 -38.69
CA GLY A 791 0.84 29.25 -38.50
C GLY A 791 1.86 29.58 -37.40
N ALA A 792 1.56 30.59 -36.58
CA ALA A 792 2.44 31.11 -35.53
C ALA A 792 2.51 30.17 -34.30
N LEU A 793 3.26 29.06 -34.43
CA LEU A 793 3.63 28.14 -33.36
C LEU A 793 2.46 27.47 -32.61
N GLN A 794 1.29 27.32 -33.23
CA GLN A 794 0.13 26.65 -32.63
C GLN A 794 -0.10 25.26 -33.23
N PHE A 795 -0.39 24.25 -32.39
CA PHE A 795 -0.85 22.94 -32.84
C PHE A 795 -2.30 22.99 -33.36
N ASN A 796 -2.60 22.22 -34.41
CA ASN A 796 -3.95 22.11 -34.95
C ASN A 796 -4.84 21.24 -34.05
N SER A 797 -5.92 21.79 -33.50
CA SER A 797 -6.85 21.04 -32.64
C SER A 797 -7.57 19.87 -33.32
N HIS A 798 -7.54 19.76 -34.66
CA HIS A 798 -8.05 18.58 -35.37
C HIS A 798 -7.07 17.40 -35.40
N THR A 799 -5.80 17.57 -35.02
CA THR A 799 -4.77 16.53 -35.16
C THR A 799 -5.09 15.27 -34.34
N LEU A 800 -5.67 15.42 -33.14
CA LEU A 800 -6.09 14.26 -32.33
C LEU A 800 -7.22 13.46 -33.00
N HIS A 801 -8.21 14.16 -33.55
CA HIS A 801 -9.35 13.55 -34.25
C HIS A 801 -8.93 12.86 -35.54
N GLN A 802 -8.06 13.50 -36.34
CA GLN A 802 -7.50 12.89 -37.55
C GLN A 802 -6.66 11.65 -37.20
N TRP A 803 -5.82 11.70 -36.18
CA TRP A 803 -5.02 10.54 -35.73
C TRP A 803 -5.90 9.36 -35.31
N LEU A 804 -6.99 9.59 -34.57
CA LEU A 804 -7.96 8.54 -34.22
C LEU A 804 -8.65 7.94 -35.45
N LYS A 805 -8.96 8.75 -36.46
CA LYS A 805 -9.56 8.35 -37.74
C LYS A 805 -8.58 7.62 -38.66
N ASP A 806 -7.28 7.92 -38.56
CA ASP A 806 -6.23 7.20 -39.28
C ASP A 806 -5.97 5.82 -38.67
N LYS A 807 -6.12 5.70 -37.34
CA LYS A 807 -6.06 4.43 -36.60
C LYS A 807 -7.31 3.56 -36.78
N ASN A 808 -8.51 4.15 -36.74
CA ASN A 808 -9.79 3.44 -36.70
C ASN A 808 -10.64 3.80 -37.93
N LYS A 809 -10.87 2.81 -38.81
CA LYS A 809 -11.52 3.00 -40.12
C LYS A 809 -12.77 2.14 -40.25
N GLY A 810 -13.73 2.58 -41.06
CA GLY A 810 -15.04 1.94 -41.15
C GLY A 810 -15.77 1.97 -39.80
N GLU A 811 -16.50 0.91 -39.47
CA GLU A 811 -17.29 0.80 -38.22
C GLU A 811 -16.46 0.95 -36.93
N MET A 812 -15.14 0.66 -36.99
CA MET A 812 -14.24 0.87 -35.85
C MET A 812 -14.09 2.35 -35.48
N TYR A 813 -14.32 3.29 -36.41
CA TYR A 813 -14.27 4.72 -36.13
C TYR A 813 -15.31 5.11 -35.08
N ASP A 814 -16.58 4.76 -35.28
CA ASP A 814 -17.65 5.10 -34.34
C ASP A 814 -17.47 4.41 -32.98
N GLN A 815 -16.92 3.18 -32.96
CA GLN A 815 -16.55 2.49 -31.72
C GLN A 815 -15.44 3.23 -30.96
N ALA A 816 -14.41 3.72 -31.65
CA ALA A 816 -13.32 4.48 -31.06
C ALA A 816 -13.77 5.87 -30.55
N ILE A 817 -14.67 6.55 -31.26
CA ILE A 817 -15.27 7.81 -30.77
C ILE A 817 -16.19 7.54 -29.56
N ASP A 818 -16.97 6.46 -29.54
CA ASP A 818 -17.80 6.09 -28.38
C ASP A 818 -16.94 5.77 -27.15
N LEU A 819 -15.86 5.00 -27.33
CA LEU A 819 -14.89 4.67 -26.28
C LEU A 819 -14.15 5.92 -25.77
N PHE A 820 -13.72 6.82 -26.67
CA PHE A 820 -13.15 8.12 -26.29
C PHE A 820 -14.14 8.94 -25.46
N THR A 821 -15.40 9.04 -25.90
CA THR A 821 -16.46 9.81 -25.22
C THR A 821 -16.72 9.28 -23.80
N ARG A 822 -16.86 7.95 -23.65
CA ARG A 822 -17.09 7.27 -22.36
C ARG A 822 -15.93 7.45 -21.39
N SER A 823 -14.70 7.18 -21.85
CA SER A 823 -13.51 7.28 -21.02
C SER A 823 -13.22 8.74 -20.65
N CYS A 824 -13.41 9.69 -21.57
CA CYS A 824 -13.34 11.12 -21.28
C CYS A 824 -14.38 11.54 -20.23
N ALA A 825 -15.64 11.09 -20.32
CA ALA A 825 -16.67 11.40 -19.33
C ALA A 825 -16.31 10.87 -17.92
N GLY A 826 -15.85 9.62 -17.81
CA GLY A 826 -15.38 9.04 -16.55
C GLY A 826 -14.19 9.78 -15.94
N TYR A 827 -13.15 10.08 -16.73
CA TYR A 827 -11.99 10.85 -16.27
C TYR A 827 -12.33 12.30 -15.91
N CYS A 828 -13.23 12.95 -16.64
CA CYS A 828 -13.74 14.29 -16.33
C CYS A 828 -14.39 14.35 -14.94
N VAL A 829 -15.25 13.39 -14.61
CA VAL A 829 -15.93 13.32 -13.31
C VAL A 829 -14.94 12.95 -12.20
N ALA A 830 -14.08 11.96 -12.44
CA ALA A 830 -13.08 11.52 -11.46
C ALA A 830 -12.08 12.65 -11.08
N THR A 831 -11.52 13.39 -12.06
CA THR A 831 -10.57 14.48 -11.74
C THR A 831 -11.23 15.68 -11.08
N PHE A 832 -12.51 15.95 -11.39
CA PHE A 832 -13.27 17.00 -10.70
C PHE A 832 -13.48 16.65 -9.22
N ILE A 833 -13.99 15.45 -8.93
CA ILE A 833 -14.31 15.03 -7.56
C ILE A 833 -13.05 14.95 -6.69
N LEU A 834 -11.95 14.42 -7.24
CA LEU A 834 -10.69 14.20 -6.53
C LEU A 834 -9.73 15.41 -6.55
N GLY A 835 -10.05 16.47 -7.30
CA GLY A 835 -9.26 17.71 -7.34
C GLY A 835 -7.87 17.55 -7.96
N ILE A 836 -7.71 16.64 -8.93
CA ILE A 836 -6.42 16.24 -9.51
C ILE A 836 -5.84 17.36 -10.38
N GLY A 837 -4.66 17.86 -10.00
CA GLY A 837 -4.01 19.05 -10.61
C GLY A 837 -3.20 18.81 -11.89
N ASP A 838 -2.62 19.90 -12.42
CA ASP A 838 -1.63 19.98 -13.53
C ASP A 838 -2.00 19.14 -14.79
N ARG A 839 -3.29 19.05 -15.16
CA ARG A 839 -3.76 18.31 -16.36
C ARG A 839 -3.35 19.02 -17.65
N HIS A 840 -2.53 18.36 -18.47
CA HIS A 840 -1.96 18.91 -19.70
C HIS A 840 -1.59 17.81 -20.71
N ASN A 841 -1.26 18.20 -21.95
CA ASN A 841 -1.07 17.26 -23.06
C ASN A 841 0.06 16.22 -22.89
N SER A 842 0.93 16.38 -21.88
CA SER A 842 1.98 15.42 -21.55
C SER A 842 1.61 14.41 -20.45
N ASN A 843 0.46 14.57 -19.75
CA ASN A 843 -0.06 13.61 -18.76
C ASN A 843 -1.53 13.18 -19.00
N ILE A 844 -2.07 13.52 -20.18
CA ILE A 844 -3.26 12.92 -20.77
C ILE A 844 -2.78 12.02 -21.92
N MET A 845 -3.27 10.79 -21.96
CA MET A 845 -2.91 9.77 -22.95
C MET A 845 -4.15 9.19 -23.63
N VAL A 846 -3.96 8.72 -24.86
CA VAL A 846 -5.00 8.05 -25.66
C VAL A 846 -4.40 6.80 -26.28
N LYS A 847 -5.13 5.69 -26.20
CA LYS A 847 -4.81 4.42 -26.85
C LYS A 847 -5.22 4.43 -28.32
N ASP A 848 -4.56 3.60 -29.12
CA ASP A 848 -4.88 3.43 -30.55
C ASP A 848 -6.37 3.09 -30.83
N ASP A 849 -7.07 2.46 -29.88
CA ASP A 849 -8.50 2.13 -29.93
C ASP A 849 -9.45 3.25 -29.48
N GLY A 850 -8.92 4.44 -29.15
CA GLY A 850 -9.70 5.60 -28.71
C GLY A 850 -9.85 5.77 -27.20
N GLN A 851 -9.46 4.80 -26.37
CA GLN A 851 -9.57 4.96 -24.91
C GLN A 851 -8.64 6.07 -24.38
N LEU A 852 -9.23 7.11 -23.79
CA LEU A 852 -8.52 8.19 -23.09
C LEU A 852 -8.24 7.77 -21.64
N PHE A 853 -7.08 8.15 -21.12
CA PHE A 853 -6.74 8.02 -19.71
C PHE A 853 -5.76 9.09 -19.24
N HIS A 854 -5.72 9.33 -17.93
CA HIS A 854 -4.76 10.23 -17.30
C HIS A 854 -3.63 9.43 -16.64
N ILE A 855 -2.45 10.04 -16.53
CA ILE A 855 -1.27 9.52 -15.79
C ILE A 855 -0.73 10.59 -14.83
N ASP A 856 0.24 10.25 -13.98
CA ASP A 856 0.97 11.18 -13.10
C ASP A 856 0.03 11.92 -12.15
N PHE A 857 -0.44 11.19 -11.12
CA PHE A 857 -1.54 11.58 -10.22
C PHE A 857 -1.11 12.16 -8.87
N GLY A 858 0.19 12.30 -8.60
CA GLY A 858 0.75 12.73 -7.31
C GLY A 858 0.50 14.18 -6.88
N HIS A 859 -0.70 14.73 -7.15
CA HIS A 859 -1.34 15.83 -6.42
C HIS A 859 -2.88 15.70 -6.44
N PHE A 860 -3.54 15.79 -5.28
CA PHE A 860 -5.01 15.70 -5.14
C PHE A 860 -5.61 16.70 -4.13
N LEU A 861 -6.95 16.74 -4.00
CA LEU A 861 -7.69 17.52 -2.98
C LEU A 861 -7.37 19.05 -2.97
N ASP A 862 -7.21 19.68 -4.14
CA ASP A 862 -6.83 21.11 -4.35
C ASP A 862 -5.41 21.51 -3.86
N HIS A 863 -4.49 20.56 -3.62
CA HIS A 863 -3.08 20.80 -3.28
C HIS A 863 -2.25 21.38 -4.44
N LYS A 864 -2.60 22.60 -4.85
CA LYS A 864 -2.04 23.29 -6.01
C LYS A 864 -0.68 23.92 -5.73
N LYS A 865 0.26 23.70 -6.64
CA LYS A 865 1.58 24.34 -6.64
C LYS A 865 1.47 25.86 -6.67
N LYS A 866 1.72 26.51 -5.54
CA LYS A 866 1.86 27.98 -5.42
C LYS A 866 3.17 28.42 -6.07
N LYS A 867 3.15 29.43 -6.96
CA LYS A 867 4.37 30.04 -7.53
C LYS A 867 4.27 31.55 -7.48
N PHE A 868 5.29 32.21 -6.88
CA PHE A 868 5.29 33.66 -6.63
C PHE A 868 4.02 34.20 -5.94
N GLY A 869 3.43 33.41 -5.03
CA GLY A 869 2.19 33.75 -4.31
C GLY A 869 0.88 33.47 -5.07
N TYR A 870 0.91 33.30 -6.39
CA TYR A 870 -0.30 33.05 -7.19
C TYR A 870 -0.62 31.55 -7.28
N LYS A 871 -1.92 31.20 -7.24
CA LYS A 871 -2.41 29.85 -7.55
C LYS A 871 -2.22 29.61 -9.06
N ARG A 872 -1.40 28.62 -9.43
CA ARG A 872 -1.06 28.31 -10.83
C ARG A 872 -2.26 27.77 -11.62
N GLU A 873 -3.00 26.85 -11.02
CA GLU A 873 -4.06 26.09 -11.68
C GLU A 873 -5.45 26.63 -11.31
N ARG A 874 -6.17 27.15 -12.31
CA ARG A 874 -7.42 27.90 -12.12
C ARG A 874 -8.70 27.10 -12.40
N VAL A 875 -8.62 25.94 -13.04
CA VAL A 875 -9.78 25.15 -13.49
C VAL A 875 -9.58 23.66 -13.15
N PRO A 876 -10.53 22.97 -12.48
CA PRO A 876 -10.40 21.53 -12.15
C PRO A 876 -10.68 20.56 -13.32
N PHE A 877 -11.06 21.10 -14.49
CA PHE A 877 -11.63 20.37 -15.61
C PHE A 877 -11.06 20.93 -16.91
N VAL A 878 -10.50 20.06 -17.77
CA VAL A 878 -9.72 20.46 -18.96
C VAL A 878 -10.30 19.81 -20.22
N LEU A 879 -11.59 20.04 -20.48
CA LEU A 879 -12.24 19.65 -21.72
C LEU A 879 -11.90 20.67 -22.82
N THR A 880 -10.85 20.38 -23.58
CA THR A 880 -10.34 21.31 -24.60
C THR A 880 -10.98 21.11 -25.97
N GLN A 881 -10.83 22.09 -26.86
CA GLN A 881 -11.34 22.03 -28.23
C GLN A 881 -10.90 20.75 -28.97
N ASP A 882 -9.67 20.29 -28.73
CA ASP A 882 -9.12 19.06 -29.27
C ASP A 882 -9.97 17.82 -28.91
N PHE A 883 -10.55 17.78 -27.70
CA PHE A 883 -11.42 16.68 -27.24
C PHE A 883 -12.87 16.87 -27.73
N LEU A 884 -13.36 18.11 -27.77
CA LEU A 884 -14.69 18.46 -28.28
C LEU A 884 -14.85 18.12 -29.77
N ILE A 885 -13.80 18.33 -30.58
CA ILE A 885 -13.76 17.93 -32.00
C ILE A 885 -13.86 16.39 -32.13
N VAL A 886 -13.20 15.62 -31.26
CA VAL A 886 -13.32 14.15 -31.26
C VAL A 886 -14.74 13.71 -30.91
N ILE A 887 -15.30 14.19 -29.79
CA ILE A 887 -16.65 13.83 -29.32
C ILE A 887 -17.70 14.18 -30.40
N SER A 888 -17.62 15.38 -30.97
CA SER A 888 -18.52 15.86 -32.04
C SER A 888 -18.15 15.38 -33.46
N LYS A 889 -17.33 14.33 -33.58
CA LYS A 889 -16.95 13.66 -34.85
C LYS A 889 -16.34 14.59 -35.93
N GLY A 890 -15.80 15.75 -35.54
CA GLY A 890 -15.21 16.75 -36.44
C GLY A 890 -16.11 17.96 -36.75
N THR A 891 -17.27 18.09 -36.10
CA THR A 891 -18.21 19.21 -36.31
C THR A 891 -17.64 20.53 -35.79
N GLN A 892 -17.88 21.65 -36.50
CA GLN A 892 -17.37 22.96 -36.11
C GLN A 892 -18.05 23.51 -34.83
N GLU A 893 -19.38 23.47 -34.75
CA GLU A 893 -20.14 23.88 -33.55
C GLU A 893 -20.28 22.71 -32.56
N CYS A 894 -19.16 22.21 -32.02
CA CYS A 894 -19.10 20.97 -31.23
C CYS A 894 -20.15 20.89 -30.09
N THR A 895 -20.44 22.03 -29.44
CA THR A 895 -21.31 22.12 -28.26
C THR A 895 -22.81 22.05 -28.56
N LYS A 896 -23.24 22.16 -29.82
CA LYS A 896 -24.64 22.00 -30.23
C LYS A 896 -24.92 20.62 -30.86
N THR A 897 -24.05 19.65 -30.62
CA THR A 897 -24.18 18.28 -31.17
C THR A 897 -24.80 17.33 -30.16
N ARG A 898 -25.62 16.40 -30.65
CA ARG A 898 -26.24 15.35 -29.83
C ARG A 898 -25.21 14.43 -29.17
N GLU A 899 -24.05 14.27 -29.81
CA GLU A 899 -22.88 13.61 -29.25
C GLU A 899 -22.38 14.31 -27.97
N PHE A 900 -22.40 15.65 -27.93
CA PHE A 900 -22.00 16.43 -26.77
C PHE A 900 -23.09 16.43 -25.66
N GLU A 901 -24.37 16.54 -26.02
CA GLU A 901 -25.48 16.36 -25.07
C GLU A 901 -25.40 14.99 -24.36
N ARG A 902 -25.14 13.93 -25.14
CA ARG A 902 -24.95 12.57 -24.61
C ARG A 902 -23.72 12.44 -23.72
N PHE A 903 -22.63 13.15 -24.03
CA PHE A 903 -21.45 13.23 -23.17
C PHE A 903 -21.76 13.93 -21.84
N GLN A 904 -22.54 15.01 -21.87
CA GLN A 904 -23.00 15.70 -20.67
C GLN A 904 -23.89 14.80 -19.80
N GLU A 905 -24.87 14.10 -20.39
CA GLU A 905 -25.68 13.09 -19.71
C GLU A 905 -24.84 12.00 -19.01
N MET A 906 -23.81 11.48 -19.69
CA MET A 906 -22.89 10.49 -19.10
C MET A 906 -22.19 11.06 -17.86
N CYS A 907 -21.68 12.28 -17.94
CA CYS A 907 -21.02 12.96 -16.82
C CYS A 907 -21.99 13.20 -15.64
N TYR A 908 -23.23 13.63 -15.91
CA TYR A 908 -24.23 13.91 -14.87
C TYR A 908 -24.64 12.64 -14.13
N LYS A 909 -24.94 11.57 -14.86
CA LYS A 909 -25.27 10.25 -14.28
C LYS A 909 -24.09 9.68 -13.48
N ALA A 910 -22.87 9.82 -13.99
CA ALA A 910 -21.66 9.40 -13.30
C ALA A 910 -21.38 10.18 -12.01
N TYR A 911 -21.59 11.50 -12.01
CA TYR A 911 -21.42 12.35 -10.82
C TYR A 911 -22.38 11.95 -9.69
N LEU A 912 -23.67 11.77 -10.01
CA LEU A 912 -24.68 11.35 -9.03
C LEU A 912 -24.43 9.93 -8.50
N ALA A 913 -24.00 9.01 -9.37
CA ALA A 913 -23.60 7.66 -8.97
C ALA A 913 -22.50 7.65 -7.90
N ILE A 914 -21.48 8.51 -8.03
CA ILE A 914 -20.42 8.66 -7.01
C ILE A 914 -20.93 9.38 -5.76
N ARG A 915 -21.78 10.41 -5.92
CA ARG A 915 -22.39 11.14 -4.79
C ARG A 915 -23.19 10.21 -3.88
N GLN A 916 -23.96 9.28 -4.43
CA GLN A 916 -24.71 8.27 -3.68
C GLN A 916 -23.83 7.26 -2.92
N HIS A 917 -22.52 7.24 -3.20
CA HIS A 917 -21.53 6.39 -2.55
C HIS A 917 -20.49 7.19 -1.74
N ALA A 918 -20.75 8.47 -1.46
CA ALA A 918 -19.79 9.40 -0.85
C ALA A 918 -19.15 8.88 0.45
N ASN A 919 -19.93 8.24 1.33
CA ASN A 919 -19.45 7.69 2.61
C ASN A 919 -18.30 6.68 2.41
N LEU A 920 -18.37 5.83 1.37
CA LEU A 920 -17.28 4.91 1.05
C LEU A 920 -16.00 5.66 0.67
N PHE A 921 -16.10 6.69 -0.17
CA PHE A 921 -14.92 7.48 -0.56
C PHE A 921 -14.33 8.22 0.63
N ILE A 922 -15.16 8.86 1.45
CA ILE A 922 -14.73 9.55 2.68
C ILE A 922 -14.02 8.58 3.62
N ASN A 923 -14.59 7.40 3.91
CA ASN A 923 -13.96 6.39 4.75
C ASN A 923 -12.62 5.91 4.18
N LEU A 924 -12.53 5.69 2.86
CA LEU A 924 -11.29 5.26 2.20
C LEU A 924 -10.17 6.33 2.24
N PHE A 925 -10.50 7.61 2.40
CA PHE A 925 -9.52 8.67 2.66
C PHE A 925 -9.23 8.81 4.17
N SER A 926 -10.22 8.70 5.06
CA SER A 926 -10.05 8.76 6.53
C SER A 926 -9.10 7.68 7.05
N MET A 927 -9.23 6.45 6.54
CA MET A 927 -8.34 5.33 6.84
C MET A 927 -6.88 5.56 6.39
N MET A 928 -6.63 6.54 5.51
CA MET A 928 -5.31 6.84 4.94
C MET A 928 -4.57 8.00 5.63
N LEU A 929 -5.17 8.71 6.59
CA LEU A 929 -4.53 9.83 7.30
C LEU A 929 -3.20 9.42 7.99
N GLY A 930 -3.16 8.23 8.58
CA GLY A 930 -1.95 7.64 9.17
C GLY A 930 -0.83 7.27 8.19
N SER A 931 -1.01 7.49 6.88
CA SER A 931 0.03 7.25 5.86
C SER A 931 1.19 8.22 5.93
N GLY A 932 0.98 9.45 6.40
CA GLY A 932 1.96 10.51 6.22
C GLY A 932 2.20 10.85 4.75
N MET A 933 1.17 10.77 3.90
CA MET A 933 1.17 11.49 2.63
C MET A 933 1.00 13.00 2.91
N PRO A 934 1.77 13.89 2.25
CA PRO A 934 1.78 15.31 2.59
C PRO A 934 0.46 16.04 2.29
N GLU A 935 -0.42 15.45 1.48
CA GLU A 935 -1.68 16.02 0.99
C GLU A 935 -2.92 15.39 1.64
N LEU A 936 -2.72 14.61 2.71
CA LEU A 936 -3.76 13.92 3.45
C LEU A 936 -3.32 13.77 4.91
N GLN A 937 -3.41 14.86 5.67
CA GLN A 937 -2.95 14.93 7.07
C GLN A 937 -4.11 15.14 8.05
N SER A 938 -5.24 15.64 7.58
CA SER A 938 -6.41 16.08 8.36
C SER A 938 -7.74 15.70 7.72
N PHE A 939 -8.83 15.73 8.48
CA PHE A 939 -10.18 15.62 7.93
C PHE A 939 -10.58 16.81 7.05
N ASP A 940 -9.96 17.97 7.23
CA ASP A 940 -10.18 19.17 6.41
C ASP A 940 -9.69 18.98 4.96
N ASP A 941 -8.63 18.19 4.75
CA ASP A 941 -8.19 17.77 3.41
C ASP A 941 -9.31 16.97 2.70
N ILE A 942 -9.95 16.07 3.46
CA ILE A 942 -11.05 15.20 2.98
C ILE A 942 -12.34 16.01 2.76
N ALA A 943 -12.54 17.11 3.48
CA ALA A 943 -13.69 18.01 3.30
C ALA A 943 -13.77 18.61 1.87
N TYR A 944 -12.67 18.59 1.10
CA TYR A 944 -12.70 18.87 -0.34
C TYR A 944 -13.70 17.96 -1.10
N ILE A 945 -13.77 16.66 -0.77
CA ILE A 945 -14.70 15.72 -1.39
C ILE A 945 -16.16 16.04 -1.00
N ARG A 946 -16.41 16.41 0.26
CA ARG A 946 -17.75 16.87 0.70
C ARG A 946 -18.24 18.04 -0.14
N LYS A 947 -17.31 18.97 -0.45
CA LYS A 947 -17.55 20.17 -1.25
C LYS A 947 -17.74 19.88 -2.74
N THR A 948 -16.95 19.02 -3.37
CA THR A 948 -17.11 18.68 -4.80
C THR A 948 -18.34 17.83 -5.06
N LEU A 949 -18.71 16.93 -4.14
CA LEU A 949 -19.96 16.18 -4.16
C LEU A 949 -21.18 16.98 -3.63
N ALA A 950 -20.94 18.20 -3.13
CA ALA A 950 -21.95 19.08 -2.53
C ALA A 950 -22.89 18.34 -1.56
N LEU A 951 -22.33 17.64 -0.58
CA LEU A 951 -23.08 16.75 0.31
C LEU A 951 -24.08 17.47 1.21
N ASP A 952 -23.78 18.71 1.60
CA ASP A 952 -24.65 19.58 2.42
C ASP A 952 -25.86 20.17 1.64
N LYS A 953 -26.25 19.54 0.51
CA LYS A 953 -27.33 19.98 -0.39
C LYS A 953 -28.24 18.85 -0.84
N THR A 954 -29.36 19.17 -1.48
CA THR A 954 -30.17 18.19 -2.21
C THR A 954 -29.45 17.65 -3.46
N GLU A 955 -29.92 16.51 -4.00
CA GLU A 955 -29.32 15.90 -5.19
C GLU A 955 -29.44 16.80 -6.43
N GLN A 956 -30.56 17.53 -6.58
CA GLN A 956 -30.75 18.49 -7.68
C GLN A 956 -29.76 19.67 -7.59
N GLU A 957 -29.63 20.31 -6.42
CA GLU A 957 -28.71 21.44 -6.26
C GLU A 957 -27.22 21.04 -6.40
N ALA A 958 -26.90 19.77 -6.12
CA ALA A 958 -25.58 19.19 -6.38
C ALA A 958 -25.35 18.98 -7.89
N LEU A 959 -26.36 18.50 -8.62
CA LEU A 959 -26.32 18.42 -10.08
C LEU A 959 -26.18 19.81 -10.72
N ASP A 960 -27.00 20.79 -10.30
CA ASP A 960 -26.94 22.18 -10.79
C ASP A 960 -25.56 22.82 -10.52
N TYR A 961 -24.97 22.52 -9.36
CA TYR A 961 -23.60 22.91 -9.03
C TYR A 961 -22.57 22.29 -9.97
N PHE A 962 -22.64 20.97 -10.22
CA PHE A 962 -21.74 20.29 -11.14
C PHE A 962 -21.89 20.77 -12.60
N MET A 963 -23.12 20.96 -13.07
CA MET A 963 -23.44 21.57 -14.37
C MET A 963 -22.81 22.95 -14.51
N LYS A 964 -22.90 23.79 -13.47
CA LYS A 964 -22.23 25.10 -13.45
C LYS A 964 -20.71 24.96 -13.54
N GLN A 965 -20.08 24.10 -12.73
CA GLN A 965 -18.62 23.92 -12.77
C GLN A 965 -18.12 23.43 -14.14
N MET A 966 -18.87 22.55 -14.82
CA MET A 966 -18.57 22.12 -16.19
C MET A 966 -18.67 23.28 -17.20
N ASN A 967 -19.72 24.10 -17.10
CA ASN A 967 -19.94 25.25 -17.99
C ASN A 967 -18.91 26.37 -17.77
N ASP A 968 -18.60 26.71 -16.52
CA ASP A 968 -17.57 27.69 -16.16
C ASP A 968 -16.19 27.25 -16.72
N ALA A 969 -15.87 25.95 -16.59
CA ALA A 969 -14.60 25.38 -17.06
C ALA A 969 -14.48 25.33 -18.59
N HIS A 970 -15.56 25.09 -19.32
CA HIS A 970 -15.59 25.12 -20.79
C HIS A 970 -15.12 26.48 -21.35
N HIS A 971 -15.60 27.59 -20.77
CA HIS A 971 -15.23 28.94 -21.20
C HIS A 971 -13.79 29.34 -20.83
N GLY A 972 -13.15 28.65 -19.87
CA GLY A 972 -11.79 28.96 -19.42
C GLY A 972 -10.65 28.52 -20.36
N GLY A 973 -10.94 27.66 -21.35
CA GLY A 973 -9.95 26.92 -22.15
C GLY A 973 -8.94 27.75 -22.96
N TRP A 974 -9.19 29.04 -23.17
CA TRP A 974 -8.22 29.95 -23.80
C TRP A 974 -6.96 30.16 -22.94
N THR A 975 -7.08 30.17 -21.61
CA THR A 975 -5.91 30.35 -20.73
C THR A 975 -5.01 29.12 -20.72
N THR A 976 -5.58 27.92 -20.72
CA THR A 976 -4.85 26.65 -20.66
C THR A 976 -3.92 26.45 -21.86
N LYS A 977 -4.31 26.89 -23.06
CA LYS A 977 -3.46 26.81 -24.26
C LYS A 977 -2.19 27.67 -24.17
N MET A 978 -2.20 28.78 -23.43
CA MET A 978 -0.98 29.57 -23.18
C MET A 978 -0.03 28.85 -22.22
N ASP A 979 -0.54 28.28 -21.12
CA ASP A 979 0.26 27.51 -20.17
C ASP A 979 0.91 26.28 -20.83
N TRP A 980 0.24 25.63 -21.78
CA TRP A 980 0.80 24.55 -22.61
C TRP A 980 1.98 25.01 -23.49
N ILE A 981 1.93 26.21 -24.07
CA ILE A 981 3.04 26.76 -24.86
C ILE A 981 4.27 26.96 -23.97
N PHE A 982 4.11 27.51 -22.76
CA PHE A 982 5.21 27.67 -21.81
C PHE A 982 5.81 26.33 -21.35
N HIS A 983 4.99 25.29 -21.14
CA HIS A 983 5.50 23.92 -20.87
C HIS A 983 6.26 23.33 -22.07
N THR A 984 5.75 23.53 -23.30
CA THR A 984 6.36 23.00 -24.54
C THR A 984 7.74 23.64 -24.79
N ILE A 985 7.83 24.97 -24.68
CA ILE A 985 9.09 25.72 -24.79
C ILE A 985 10.09 25.23 -23.74
N ARG A 986 9.65 24.94 -22.52
CA ARG A 986 10.52 24.46 -21.44
C ARG A 986 11.05 23.05 -21.68
N GLN A 987 10.29 22.17 -22.35
CA GLN A 987 10.81 20.86 -22.78
C GLN A 987 11.78 20.99 -23.98
N HIS A 988 11.50 21.87 -24.94
CA HIS A 988 12.41 22.10 -26.07
C HIS A 988 13.72 22.81 -25.67
N ALA A 989 13.73 23.53 -24.54
CA ALA A 989 14.94 24.13 -23.94
C ALA A 989 15.70 23.19 -22.99
N MET A 990 15.37 21.90 -22.96
CA MET A 990 16.03 20.86 -22.15
C MET A 990 16.46 19.62 -22.97
N ASN A 991 16.30 19.68 -24.29
CA ASN A 991 16.85 18.74 -25.27
C ASN A 991 18.00 19.40 -26.05
#